data_AF-A0A1G0BVU3-F1
#
_entry.id   AF-A0A1G0BVU3-F1
#
_cell.length_a   1.000
_cell.length_b   1.000
_cell.length_c   1.000
_cell.angle_alpha   90.00
_cell.angle_beta   90.00
_cell.angle_gamma   90.00
#
_symmetry.space_group_name_H-M   'P 1'
#
loop_
_entity.id
_entity.type
_entity.pdbx_description
1 polymer ?
#
loop_
_entity_poly.entity_id
_entity_poly.type
_entity_poly.pdbx_seq_one_letter_code
_entity_poly.pdbx_strand_id
1 'polypeptide(L)'
;MAAWSAPQAQAGIVAEIDTALRLSLWLNNRPDTLQPHSSLPQAESPYLPGLIWMVPEEADVQRRIKLHLSERINSVETAPDVSRTDADNLAGFVAAFPATGRVVVEKSNPSWLVVNAQHDPVLKPGQRLVIPSRPTTVTLVRGDGHTCQVTHSVDFYARDYARQCDPAGNPQQAWVVQPDGLIRRAGLAGWNENEQDPPAPGAWIVVADPNIPWPDAIPEQVARFLATQGVAADMSPSRITALEPQPGNWVAGQLGVAGRPTPPRDNTLSYNDWGAIGLIQTPTARMASAGNAAISASRVYPYTRMTGSMQLMDWFELAVRWSAVSNRFYGPANFSGNQSFKDKSVDFKVRLLEESAVLPAFSLGLRDLGGTGLFSGEYLVSSKRTGDLDWSLGLGWGYLGARGNLGNPLSVFSPKFNARPAPSGAVVNAGNLNQFSPFRGRTSLFGGVQYQTPWKSLLLKLEYDGNDYQHEPQNNNQKQTSPFNVGMVYRLNPGVDLAVNWERGTTLAMGMSFHGDLSKFYMPKISDPVSEPVSADYPVQEPDWNKVATLLEEKTSWQVQQIKRAGSELIVRFQGADAQYWNAYVDRIVSVLHRNVPGRNILIFRIQSAEYGLDLHEFQVDRRAWVEAQTGYIPKHRRQNAVFERAAFDGFDYPQSDTLINRPPQAFTGNIGMYFDHSFGGPEGLLYKLGVAARGNWHFSPDIWWTGSLQYGLIDNYDKFVYPASNSTLPRVRSNIERYISTSPVIMPVFQLTHVGKLSDENFYSLYAGMLESMYGGVGGEWLYRPWHSPVAFGVDVNAVRQRGFGQDFSFLGYKTLTGHASLYWDTGFQGVNATLRAGRYLAGDWGATLDLSRVFNNGVKMGAFATKTNVSAEQFGEGSFDKGVYVNIPFDAMLTRSSTNIASVLWHPLTRDGGAILSRAFPLFDLTAKQSGDLLKWGPWSDERKTQFGDAADTFPYVGPRKSVFAMAKTDLVNVGRSAATTQFWGSMLWMGGVTLASSILDKSADRMAVNYGARQPMKSVETIGNMLPFAVLGASGLAFVGGDQNSKLTTTAYSSLAAGGIGLAGTMALKYVIGRDRPSVGNGPSSFALANKNNGNASMPSGHTTIMWAAITPYAKAYDAPWLYGVAAVTNLARIGGRNHWFSDTVAGGLLGYAIGDFMYRSHRDDTKSRMEWGVSPNGVTAYWKMD
;
A
#
# COMPACT_ATOMS: atom_id res chain seq x y z
N MET A 1 -47.39 -19.27 21.60
CA MET A 1 -47.09 -18.08 22.42
C MET A 1 -46.23 -18.54 23.59
N ALA A 2 -44.92 -18.30 23.52
CA ALA A 2 -44.00 -18.44 24.64
C ALA A 2 -43.39 -17.06 24.89
N ALA A 3 -43.22 -16.66 26.15
CA ALA A 3 -42.84 -15.30 26.49
C ALA A 3 -41.37 -15.02 26.12
N TRP A 4 -41.13 -13.90 25.43
CA TRP A 4 -39.79 -13.36 25.23
C TRP A 4 -39.36 -12.69 26.55
N SER A 5 -38.74 -13.46 27.45
CA SER A 5 -38.13 -12.92 28.66
C SER A 5 -36.99 -11.97 28.27
N ALA A 6 -37.22 -10.67 28.43
CA ALA A 6 -36.21 -9.66 28.14
C ALA A 6 -34.97 -9.83 29.03
N PRO A 7 -33.77 -9.42 28.58
CA PRO A 7 -32.61 -9.29 29.45
C PRO A 7 -32.96 -8.40 30.66
N GLN A 8 -32.78 -8.92 31.88
CA GLN A 8 -32.93 -8.14 33.11
C GLN A 8 -31.69 -7.23 33.32
N ALA A 9 -31.54 -6.23 32.46
CA ALA A 9 -30.69 -5.07 32.73
C ALA A 9 -31.43 -4.09 33.66
N GLN A 10 -30.71 -3.34 34.50
CA GLN A 10 -31.33 -2.33 35.36
C GLN A 10 -32.05 -1.24 34.54
N ALA A 11 -33.01 -0.58 35.20
CA ALA A 11 -33.97 0.36 34.62
C ALA A 11 -33.41 1.21 33.47
N GLY A 12 -33.96 1.03 32.27
CA GLY A 12 -33.61 1.75 31.06
C GLY A 12 -34.84 1.94 30.18
N ILE A 13 -34.71 2.72 29.11
CA ILE A 13 -35.83 3.04 28.22
C ILE A 13 -36.11 1.83 27.33
N VAL A 14 -37.34 1.35 27.35
CA VAL A 14 -37.85 0.28 26.50
C VAL A 14 -39.02 0.82 25.70
N ALA A 15 -39.02 0.58 24.39
CA ALA A 15 -40.13 0.94 23.53
C ALA A 15 -40.36 -0.11 22.44
N GLU A 16 -41.60 -0.58 22.33
CA GLU A 16 -42.06 -1.30 21.15
C GLU A 16 -42.41 -0.28 20.05
N ILE A 17 -42.34 -0.72 18.80
CA ILE A 17 -42.58 0.13 17.63
C ILE A 17 -43.95 -0.21 17.07
N ASP A 18 -44.88 0.74 17.09
CA ASP A 18 -46.25 0.59 16.57
C ASP A 18 -46.40 1.09 15.14
N THR A 19 -45.61 2.10 14.77
CA THR A 19 -45.66 2.81 13.48
C THR A 19 -44.29 2.80 12.81
N ALA A 20 -44.22 2.71 11.48
CA ALA A 20 -42.95 2.74 10.78
C ALA A 20 -42.33 4.14 10.76
N LEU A 21 -41.09 4.29 11.23
CA LEU A 21 -40.33 5.55 11.21
C LEU A 21 -38.81 5.31 11.28
N ARG A 22 -38.02 6.30 10.86
CA ARG A 22 -36.56 6.28 11.00
C ARG A 22 -36.12 6.33 12.47
N LEU A 23 -35.05 5.61 12.83
CA LEU A 23 -34.44 5.64 14.15
C LEU A 23 -34.00 7.05 14.55
N SER A 24 -33.41 7.80 13.62
CA SER A 24 -33.08 9.21 13.78
C SER A 24 -34.26 10.07 14.26
N LEU A 25 -35.44 9.89 13.65
CA LEU A 25 -36.68 10.60 14.02
C LEU A 25 -37.26 10.08 15.35
N TRP A 26 -37.21 8.77 15.60
CA TRP A 26 -37.70 8.19 16.85
C TRP A 26 -36.95 8.74 18.08
N LEU A 27 -35.64 8.90 17.95
CA LEU A 27 -34.74 9.50 18.94
C LEU A 27 -34.97 11.02 19.08
N ASN A 28 -34.96 11.76 17.96
CA ASN A 28 -35.12 13.22 17.98
C ASN A 28 -36.47 13.69 18.52
N ASN A 29 -37.53 12.88 18.41
CA ASN A 29 -38.86 13.17 18.96
C ASN A 29 -38.97 12.87 20.48
N ARG A 30 -37.88 12.50 21.16
CA ARG A 30 -37.85 12.12 22.58
C ARG A 30 -36.69 12.77 23.38
N PRO A 31 -36.37 14.06 23.19
CA PRO A 31 -35.16 14.66 23.75
C PRO A 31 -35.17 14.67 25.28
N ASP A 32 -36.30 15.01 25.89
CA ASP A 32 -36.41 15.20 27.35
C ASP A 32 -36.20 13.89 28.12
N THR A 33 -36.56 12.75 27.52
CA THR A 33 -36.31 11.41 28.08
C THR A 33 -34.91 10.86 27.78
N LEU A 34 -34.15 11.48 26.86
CA LEU A 34 -32.83 11.01 26.42
C LEU A 34 -31.66 11.86 26.94
N GLN A 35 -31.93 13.06 27.45
CA GLN A 35 -30.93 13.85 28.17
C GLN A 35 -30.82 13.38 29.63
N PRO A 36 -29.62 13.32 30.22
CA PRO A 36 -29.47 13.06 31.65
C PRO A 36 -29.99 14.26 32.44
N HIS A 37 -31.12 14.11 33.14
CA HIS A 37 -31.58 15.12 34.09
C HIS A 37 -30.52 15.35 35.18
N SER A 38 -30.24 16.62 35.49
CA SER A 38 -29.22 17.02 36.48
C SER A 38 -29.54 16.59 37.93
N SER A 39 -30.70 15.99 38.16
CA SER A 39 -31.15 15.43 39.43
C SER A 39 -31.05 13.89 39.53
N LEU A 40 -30.69 13.18 38.45
CA LEU A 40 -30.55 11.73 38.45
C LEU A 40 -29.10 11.30 38.76
N PRO A 41 -28.89 10.20 39.51
CA PRO A 41 -27.59 9.55 39.62
C PRO A 41 -27.01 9.18 38.24
N GLN A 42 -25.69 9.18 38.11
CA GLN A 42 -25.02 8.86 36.83
C GLN A 42 -25.28 7.42 36.35
N ALA A 43 -25.68 6.53 37.26
CA ALA A 43 -26.08 5.14 36.98
C ALA A 43 -27.54 4.99 36.48
N GLU A 44 -28.35 6.06 36.52
CA GLU A 44 -29.75 6.09 36.02
C GLU A 44 -29.87 6.88 34.70
N SER A 45 -28.73 7.28 34.13
CA SER A 45 -28.67 8.06 32.88
C SER A 45 -28.75 7.17 31.64
N PRO A 46 -29.60 7.49 30.63
CA PRO A 46 -29.70 6.72 29.38
C PRO A 46 -28.37 6.62 28.62
N TYR A 47 -27.96 5.40 28.28
CA TYR A 47 -26.66 5.12 27.69
C TYR A 47 -26.77 4.78 26.20
N LEU A 48 -26.85 5.81 25.36
CA LEU A 48 -26.96 5.69 23.90
C LEU A 48 -25.90 4.78 23.23
N PRO A 49 -24.62 4.70 23.67
CA PRO A 49 -23.67 3.72 23.11
C PRO A 49 -24.13 2.26 23.31
N GLY A 50 -24.88 1.97 24.37
CA GLY A 50 -25.45 0.64 24.64
C GLY A 50 -26.76 0.34 23.91
N LEU A 51 -27.21 1.15 22.95
CA LEU A 51 -28.50 1.00 22.27
C LEU A 51 -28.64 -0.38 21.61
N ILE A 52 -29.81 -0.99 21.78
CA ILE A 52 -30.18 -2.31 21.23
C ILE A 52 -31.44 -2.13 20.37
N TRP A 53 -31.30 -2.29 19.05
CA TRP A 53 -32.43 -2.42 18.13
C TRP A 53 -32.70 -3.90 17.87
N MET A 54 -33.82 -4.40 18.37
CA MET A 54 -34.21 -5.80 18.27
C MET A 54 -35.19 -6.01 17.12
N VAL A 55 -34.77 -6.82 16.16
CA VAL A 55 -35.51 -7.22 14.96
C VAL A 55 -35.86 -8.70 15.09
N PRO A 56 -37.15 -9.09 15.22
CA PRO A 56 -37.54 -10.48 15.46
C PRO A 56 -36.97 -11.48 14.45
N GLU A 57 -36.89 -11.07 13.18
CA GLU A 57 -36.37 -11.90 12.08
C GLU A 57 -34.85 -12.16 12.16
N GLU A 58 -34.11 -11.42 12.99
CA GLU A 58 -32.67 -11.60 13.23
C GLU A 58 -32.39 -12.59 14.36
N ALA A 59 -33.36 -12.81 15.26
CA ALA A 59 -33.23 -13.82 16.31
C ALA A 59 -33.03 -15.23 15.72
N ASP A 60 -33.57 -15.50 14.52
CA ASP A 60 -33.34 -16.77 13.81
C ASP A 60 -31.93 -16.91 13.21
N VAL A 61 -31.32 -15.80 12.78
CA VAL A 61 -29.91 -15.78 12.35
C VAL A 61 -29.01 -16.06 13.55
N GLN A 62 -29.25 -15.34 14.65
CA GLN A 62 -28.51 -15.52 15.91
C GLN A 62 -28.71 -16.91 16.52
N ARG A 63 -29.91 -17.51 16.43
CA ARG A 63 -30.15 -18.91 16.85
C ARG A 63 -29.24 -19.89 16.11
N ARG A 64 -29.07 -19.75 14.79
CA ARG A 64 -28.17 -20.61 13.99
C ARG A 64 -26.70 -20.40 14.34
N ILE A 65 -26.27 -19.15 14.49
CA ILE A 65 -24.89 -18.81 14.90
C ILE A 65 -24.57 -19.39 16.28
N LYS A 66 -25.48 -19.25 17.26
CA LYS A 66 -25.34 -19.80 18.60
C LYS A 66 -25.24 -21.34 18.61
N LEU A 67 -26.09 -22.02 17.84
CA LEU A 67 -26.05 -23.49 17.71
C LEU A 67 -24.70 -23.93 17.15
N HIS A 68 -24.25 -23.35 16.03
CA HIS A 68 -22.98 -23.73 15.43
C HIS A 68 -21.76 -23.41 16.30
N LEU A 69 -21.77 -22.29 17.04
CA LEU A 69 -20.73 -21.99 18.02
C LEU A 69 -20.70 -23.06 19.12
N SER A 70 -21.86 -23.51 19.61
CA SER A 70 -21.95 -24.59 20.62
C SER A 70 -21.46 -25.94 20.07
N GLU A 71 -21.79 -26.27 18.82
CA GLU A 71 -21.26 -27.46 18.11
C GLU A 71 -19.73 -27.43 17.99
N ARG A 72 -19.15 -26.26 17.67
CA ARG A 72 -17.69 -26.10 17.56
C ARG A 72 -16.98 -26.15 18.90
N ILE A 73 -17.55 -25.58 19.97
CA ILE A 73 -17.01 -25.67 21.33
C ILE A 73 -17.00 -27.14 21.80
N ASN A 74 -18.07 -27.89 21.52
CA ASN A 74 -18.19 -29.30 21.92
C ASN A 74 -17.44 -30.28 20.99
N SER A 75 -16.80 -29.79 19.92
CA SER A 75 -16.08 -30.62 18.95
C SER A 75 -14.63 -30.87 19.37
N VAL A 76 -14.33 -32.13 19.72
CA VAL A 76 -12.97 -32.59 20.06
C VAL A 76 -11.98 -32.37 18.89
N GLU A 77 -12.45 -32.36 17.64
CA GLU A 77 -11.63 -32.04 16.46
C GLU A 77 -11.25 -30.56 16.40
N THR A 78 -12.01 -29.68 17.06
CA THR A 78 -11.76 -28.23 17.06
C THR A 78 -10.75 -27.82 18.12
N ALA A 79 -10.71 -28.50 19.27
CA ALA A 79 -9.77 -28.21 20.37
C ALA A 79 -9.43 -29.49 21.17
N PRO A 80 -8.53 -30.36 20.67
CA PRO A 80 -8.24 -31.66 21.30
C PRO A 80 -7.55 -31.54 22.67
N ASP A 81 -6.85 -30.44 22.92
CA ASP A 81 -6.09 -30.17 24.15
C ASP A 81 -6.92 -29.44 25.24
N VAL A 82 -8.20 -29.15 24.99
CA VAL A 82 -9.12 -28.53 25.97
C VAL A 82 -9.91 -29.63 26.70
N SER A 83 -10.07 -29.49 28.03
CA SER A 83 -10.83 -30.48 28.80
C SER A 83 -12.32 -30.42 28.46
N ARG A 84 -13.00 -31.57 28.50
CA ARG A 84 -14.47 -31.62 28.30
C ARG A 84 -15.22 -30.74 29.29
N THR A 85 -14.74 -30.65 30.53
CA THR A 85 -15.35 -29.80 31.56
C THR A 85 -15.29 -28.32 31.19
N ASP A 86 -14.20 -27.86 30.60
CA ASP A 86 -14.05 -26.45 30.17
C ASP A 86 -14.87 -26.16 28.90
N ALA A 87 -14.95 -27.13 27.98
CA ALA A 87 -15.84 -27.08 26.83
C ALA A 87 -17.33 -27.05 27.25
N ASP A 88 -17.75 -27.95 28.14
CA ASP A 88 -19.11 -28.01 28.69
C ASP A 88 -19.47 -26.71 29.45
N ASN A 89 -18.52 -26.12 30.18
CA ASN A 89 -18.71 -24.85 30.87
C ASN A 89 -18.84 -23.67 29.89
N LEU A 90 -17.99 -23.57 28.87
CA LEU A 90 -18.06 -22.50 27.85
C LEU A 90 -19.31 -22.64 26.97
N ALA A 91 -19.67 -23.88 26.59
CA ALA A 91 -20.91 -24.16 25.88
C ALA A 91 -22.12 -23.84 26.76
N GLY A 92 -22.08 -24.13 28.05
CA GLY A 92 -23.09 -23.73 29.04
C GLY A 92 -23.24 -22.21 29.16
N PHE A 93 -22.13 -21.48 29.17
CA PHE A 93 -22.12 -20.01 29.15
C PHE A 93 -22.79 -19.47 27.88
N VAL A 94 -22.39 -19.94 26.69
CA VAL A 94 -23.03 -19.56 25.41
C VAL A 94 -24.52 -19.97 25.40
N ALA A 95 -24.86 -21.14 25.95
CA ALA A 95 -26.23 -21.65 26.05
C ALA A 95 -27.15 -20.77 26.93
N ALA A 96 -26.63 -20.10 27.95
CA ALA A 96 -27.43 -19.27 28.86
C ALA A 96 -28.01 -18.00 28.23
N PHE A 97 -27.35 -17.41 27.23
CA PHE A 97 -27.77 -16.14 26.62
C PHE A 97 -28.88 -16.30 25.56
N PRO A 98 -29.88 -15.40 25.50
CA PRO A 98 -30.93 -15.45 24.48
C PRO A 98 -30.41 -15.08 23.06
N ALA A 99 -31.16 -15.47 22.03
CA ALA A 99 -31.07 -14.81 20.73
C ALA A 99 -31.92 -13.53 20.82
N THR A 100 -31.27 -12.37 20.89
CA THR A 100 -31.92 -11.06 21.14
C THR A 100 -32.60 -10.48 19.90
N GLY A 101 -32.14 -10.87 18.71
CA GLY A 101 -32.44 -10.16 17.46
C GLY A 101 -31.76 -8.78 17.36
N ARG A 102 -30.75 -8.47 18.21
CA ARG A 102 -30.00 -7.21 18.13
C ARG A 102 -29.35 -7.05 16.76
N VAL A 103 -29.72 -6.01 16.04
CA VAL A 103 -28.93 -5.44 14.96
C VAL A 103 -27.99 -4.39 15.56
N VAL A 104 -26.70 -4.48 15.22
CA VAL A 104 -25.71 -3.45 15.54
C VAL A 104 -25.89 -2.28 14.57
N VAL A 105 -26.07 -1.08 15.12
CA VAL A 105 -26.12 0.17 14.33
C VAL A 105 -24.77 0.85 14.41
N GLU A 106 -24.24 1.32 13.27
CA GLU A 106 -22.88 1.88 13.19
C GLU A 106 -22.66 3.05 14.15
N LYS A 107 -23.69 3.89 14.37
CA LYS A 107 -23.76 4.86 15.48
C LYS A 107 -25.21 5.04 15.92
N SER A 108 -25.43 5.23 17.21
CA SER A 108 -26.73 5.59 17.80
C SER A 108 -26.97 7.10 17.91
N ASN A 109 -26.07 7.95 17.40
CA ASN A 109 -26.22 9.40 17.43
C ASN A 109 -27.25 9.86 16.37
N PRO A 110 -28.37 10.49 16.76
CA PRO A 110 -29.45 10.80 15.82
C PRO A 110 -29.06 11.86 14.78
N SER A 111 -28.23 12.84 15.13
CA SER A 111 -27.77 13.87 14.20
C SER A 111 -26.87 13.29 13.10
N TRP A 112 -26.03 12.29 13.42
CA TRP A 112 -25.25 11.55 12.42
C TRP A 112 -26.16 10.73 11.51
N LEU A 113 -27.18 10.05 12.07
CA LEU A 113 -28.14 9.22 11.33
C LEU A 113 -29.00 10.06 10.35
N VAL A 114 -29.45 11.27 10.72
CA VAL A 114 -30.17 12.17 9.79
C VAL A 114 -29.33 12.50 8.54
N VAL A 115 -28.01 12.69 8.70
CA VAL A 115 -27.10 12.96 7.57
C VAL A 115 -26.76 11.69 6.79
N ASN A 116 -26.75 10.54 7.45
CA ASN A 116 -26.35 9.24 6.89
C ASN A 116 -27.59 8.34 6.72
N ALA A 117 -28.52 8.77 5.87
CA ALA A 117 -29.84 8.14 5.69
C ALA A 117 -29.80 6.65 5.32
N GLN A 118 -28.71 6.18 4.71
CA GLN A 118 -28.41 4.79 4.35
C GLN A 118 -27.86 3.95 5.52
N HIS A 119 -27.46 4.57 6.64
CA HIS A 119 -27.11 3.93 7.91
C HIS A 119 -28.21 4.10 8.98
N ASP A 120 -29.29 4.82 8.64
CA ASP A 120 -30.43 5.11 9.51
C ASP A 120 -31.60 4.15 9.23
N PRO A 121 -31.85 3.17 10.11
CA PRO A 121 -32.86 2.15 9.86
C PRO A 121 -34.28 2.70 10.00
N VAL A 122 -35.15 2.24 9.10
CA VAL A 122 -36.59 2.37 9.25
C VAL A 122 -37.06 1.27 10.20
N LEU A 123 -37.37 1.67 11.42
CA LEU A 123 -38.01 0.85 12.44
C LEU A 123 -39.39 0.41 11.91
N LYS A 124 -39.77 -0.85 12.13
CA LYS A 124 -41.03 -1.42 11.64
C LYS A 124 -41.95 -1.85 12.80
N PRO A 125 -43.27 -1.88 12.60
CA PRO A 125 -44.22 -2.40 13.58
C PRO A 125 -43.81 -3.79 14.12
N GLY A 126 -43.84 -3.97 15.44
CA GLY A 126 -43.44 -5.21 16.11
C GLY A 126 -41.93 -5.39 16.33
N GLN A 127 -41.10 -4.41 15.92
CA GLN A 127 -39.71 -4.31 16.40
C GLN A 127 -39.66 -3.60 17.75
N ARG A 128 -38.50 -3.64 18.42
CA ARG A 128 -38.32 -3.05 19.76
C ARG A 128 -36.97 -2.38 19.92
N LEU A 129 -36.95 -1.24 20.61
CA LEU A 129 -35.75 -0.54 21.05
C LEU A 129 -35.55 -0.70 22.56
N VAL A 130 -34.29 -0.83 22.97
CA VAL A 130 -33.85 -0.72 24.36
C VAL A 130 -32.64 0.20 24.43
N ILE A 131 -32.68 1.17 25.33
CA ILE A 131 -31.54 2.03 25.70
C ILE A 131 -31.28 1.77 27.19
N PRO A 132 -30.21 1.03 27.53
CA PRO A 132 -29.92 0.69 28.92
C PRO A 132 -29.53 1.95 29.71
N SER A 133 -29.62 1.87 31.04
CA SER A 133 -28.87 2.80 31.89
C SER A 133 -27.36 2.55 31.80
N ARG A 134 -26.55 3.56 32.14
CA ARG A 134 -25.10 3.49 32.06
C ARG A 134 -24.51 2.52 33.10
N PRO A 135 -23.83 1.42 32.69
CA PRO A 135 -23.19 0.51 33.63
C PRO A 135 -22.00 1.18 34.36
N THR A 136 -21.61 0.61 35.50
CA THR A 136 -20.45 1.04 36.30
C THR A 136 -19.30 0.02 36.28
N THR A 137 -19.47 -1.08 35.56
CA THR A 137 -18.62 -2.27 35.54
C THR A 137 -18.09 -2.58 34.13
N VAL A 138 -17.08 -3.44 34.04
CA VAL A 138 -16.59 -4.12 32.84
C VAL A 138 -16.57 -5.62 33.16
N THR A 139 -17.03 -6.47 32.24
CA THR A 139 -17.14 -7.93 32.48
C THR A 139 -16.13 -8.70 31.64
N LEU A 140 -15.28 -9.47 32.32
CA LEU A 140 -14.33 -10.40 31.70
C LEU A 140 -14.93 -11.80 31.64
N VAL A 141 -14.62 -12.53 30.56
CA VAL A 141 -15.03 -13.92 30.30
C VAL A 141 -13.77 -14.76 30.07
N ARG A 142 -13.54 -15.77 30.91
CA ARG A 142 -12.41 -16.71 30.81
C ARG A 142 -12.67 -17.81 29.77
N GLY A 143 -11.65 -18.61 29.45
CA GLY A 143 -11.73 -19.69 28.44
C GLY A 143 -12.70 -20.83 28.79
N ASP A 144 -13.06 -20.97 30.07
CA ASP A 144 -14.08 -21.88 30.59
C ASP A 144 -15.50 -21.24 30.63
N GLY A 145 -15.65 -19.98 30.19
CA GLY A 145 -16.91 -19.24 30.30
C GLY A 145 -17.23 -18.71 31.70
N HIS A 146 -16.35 -18.86 32.70
CA HIS A 146 -16.54 -18.16 33.98
C HIS A 146 -16.32 -16.66 33.82
N THR A 147 -17.12 -15.88 34.55
CA THR A 147 -17.11 -14.41 34.46
C THR A 147 -16.59 -13.75 35.73
N CYS A 148 -15.97 -12.59 35.53
CA CYS A 148 -15.51 -11.69 36.58
C CYS A 148 -15.91 -10.26 36.21
N GLN A 149 -16.42 -9.50 37.18
CA GLN A 149 -16.82 -8.11 36.99
C GLN A 149 -15.91 -7.19 37.80
N VAL A 150 -15.50 -6.07 37.20
CA VAL A 150 -14.59 -5.10 37.79
C VAL A 150 -15.17 -3.71 37.59
N THR A 151 -15.07 -2.82 38.58
CA THR A 151 -15.49 -1.42 38.46
C THR A 151 -14.74 -0.71 37.32
N HIS A 152 -15.47 -0.05 36.44
CA HIS A 152 -14.90 0.64 35.28
C HIS A 152 -13.98 1.80 35.72
N SER A 153 -12.75 1.80 35.21
CA SER A 153 -11.78 2.88 35.34
C SER A 153 -11.32 3.38 33.97
N VAL A 154 -11.20 4.70 33.83
CA VAL A 154 -10.70 5.35 32.59
C VAL A 154 -9.19 5.19 32.38
N ASP A 155 -8.44 4.86 33.43
CA ASP A 155 -6.99 4.65 33.39
C ASP A 155 -6.62 3.17 33.10
N PHE A 156 -7.60 2.27 32.84
CA PHE A 156 -7.37 0.83 32.65
C PHE A 156 -7.54 0.37 31.19
N TYR A 157 -6.70 -0.58 30.79
CA TYR A 157 -6.78 -1.31 29.52
C TYR A 157 -7.17 -2.78 29.76
N ALA A 158 -7.38 -3.54 28.69
CA ALA A 158 -7.85 -4.93 28.78
C ALA A 158 -6.95 -5.82 29.68
N ARG A 159 -5.64 -5.53 29.73
CA ARG A 159 -4.68 -6.25 30.59
C ARG A 159 -4.85 -5.96 32.08
N ASP A 160 -5.35 -4.79 32.44
CA ASP A 160 -5.46 -4.36 33.84
C ASP A 160 -6.71 -4.97 34.47
N TYR A 161 -7.81 -4.99 33.73
CA TYR A 161 -9.00 -5.80 34.04
C TYR A 161 -8.66 -7.30 34.13
N ALA A 162 -7.91 -7.83 33.17
CA ALA A 162 -7.48 -9.24 33.18
C ALA A 162 -6.64 -9.60 34.41
N ARG A 163 -5.71 -8.74 34.82
CA ARG A 163 -4.87 -8.95 36.02
C ARG A 163 -5.63 -8.87 37.34
N GLN A 164 -6.77 -8.17 37.39
CA GLN A 164 -7.62 -8.15 38.59
C GLN A 164 -8.50 -9.41 38.68
N CYS A 165 -9.01 -9.88 37.54
CA CYS A 165 -9.83 -11.09 37.49
C CYS A 165 -9.03 -12.39 37.62
N ASP A 166 -7.82 -12.44 37.06
CA ASP A 166 -6.94 -13.60 37.12
C ASP A 166 -5.46 -13.18 37.19
N PRO A 167 -4.92 -12.95 38.41
CA PRO A 167 -3.53 -12.60 38.62
C PRO A 167 -2.52 -13.70 38.22
N ALA A 168 -2.98 -14.96 38.04
CA ALA A 168 -2.12 -16.13 37.91
C ALA A 168 -2.14 -16.75 36.49
N GLY A 169 -3.29 -16.74 35.80
CA GLY A 169 -3.50 -17.40 34.52
C GLY A 169 -2.69 -16.82 33.35
N ASN A 170 -2.11 -15.63 33.50
CA ASN A 170 -1.25 -14.98 32.50
C ASN A 170 -1.87 -15.00 31.07
N PRO A 171 -3.12 -14.52 30.89
CA PRO A 171 -3.79 -14.56 29.60
C PRO A 171 -3.00 -13.78 28.54
N GLN A 172 -2.90 -14.32 27.34
CA GLN A 172 -2.02 -13.77 26.31
C GLN A 172 -2.73 -12.73 25.44
N GLN A 173 -4.05 -12.84 25.30
CA GLN A 173 -4.82 -12.07 24.34
C GLN A 173 -6.28 -11.93 24.81
N ALA A 174 -6.97 -10.90 24.33
CA ALA A 174 -8.40 -10.73 24.49
C ALA A 174 -9.08 -10.20 23.23
N TRP A 175 -10.41 -10.29 23.21
CA TRP A 175 -11.31 -9.58 22.33
C TRP A 175 -12.21 -8.70 23.20
N VAL A 176 -12.05 -7.38 23.09
CA VAL A 176 -12.88 -6.38 23.77
C VAL A 176 -14.09 -6.11 22.90
N VAL A 177 -15.29 -6.33 23.44
CA VAL A 177 -16.57 -5.97 22.81
C VAL A 177 -17.09 -4.73 23.50
N GLN A 178 -17.12 -3.61 22.79
CA GLN A 178 -17.65 -2.35 23.30
C GLN A 178 -19.20 -2.37 23.32
N PRO A 179 -19.86 -1.51 24.13
CA PRO A 179 -21.32 -1.43 24.24
C PRO A 179 -22.08 -1.29 22.91
N ASP A 180 -21.49 -0.61 21.92
CA ASP A 180 -22.03 -0.42 20.58
C ASP A 180 -21.99 -1.68 19.71
N GLY A 181 -21.25 -2.71 20.13
CA GLY A 181 -21.03 -3.95 19.38
C GLY A 181 -19.71 -3.98 18.59
N LEU A 182 -18.86 -2.96 18.70
CA LEU A 182 -17.52 -2.94 18.10
C LEU A 182 -16.59 -3.93 18.81
N ILE A 183 -15.90 -4.77 18.04
CA ILE A 183 -15.00 -5.83 18.56
C ILE A 183 -13.55 -5.49 18.21
N ARG A 184 -12.63 -5.56 19.18
CA ARG A 184 -11.18 -5.39 18.94
C ARG A 184 -10.30 -6.42 19.66
N ARG A 185 -9.29 -6.92 18.94
CA ARG A 185 -8.24 -7.81 19.46
C ARG A 185 -7.18 -7.01 20.24
N ALA A 186 -6.84 -7.49 21.44
CA ALA A 186 -5.91 -6.87 22.38
C ALA A 186 -4.85 -7.90 22.84
N GLY A 187 -3.57 -7.61 22.65
CA GLY A 187 -2.46 -8.39 23.21
C GLY A 187 -2.22 -8.00 24.67
N LEU A 188 -2.23 -8.99 25.57
CA LEU A 188 -2.14 -8.77 27.02
C LEU A 188 -0.74 -9.07 27.58
N ALA A 189 0.05 -9.87 26.86
CA ALA A 189 1.38 -10.28 27.26
C ALA A 189 2.48 -9.38 26.64
N GLY A 190 3.63 -9.28 27.29
CA GLY A 190 4.70 -8.37 26.88
C GLY A 190 5.29 -8.64 25.48
N TRP A 191 5.05 -9.82 24.88
CA TRP A 191 5.54 -10.11 23.53
C TRP A 191 4.58 -9.64 22.42
N ASN A 192 3.26 -9.67 22.67
CA ASN A 192 2.21 -9.32 21.70
C ASN A 192 1.45 -8.01 22.00
N GLU A 193 1.85 -7.29 23.04
CA GLU A 193 1.32 -5.98 23.42
C GLU A 193 1.12 -5.05 22.21
N ASN A 194 -0.07 -4.48 22.07
CA ASN A 194 -0.47 -3.62 20.96
C ASN A 194 -1.15 -2.36 21.49
N GLU A 195 -1.32 -1.33 20.65
CA GLU A 195 -2.12 -0.17 21.04
C GLU A 195 -3.62 -0.52 21.15
N GLN A 196 -4.27 -0.04 22.21
CA GLN A 196 -5.63 -0.43 22.64
C GLN A 196 -6.46 0.79 23.04
N ASP A 197 -7.74 0.77 22.69
CA ASP A 197 -8.73 1.68 23.28
C ASP A 197 -9.11 1.15 24.68
N PRO A 198 -9.34 2.02 25.68
CA PRO A 198 -9.91 1.60 26.96
C PRO A 198 -11.28 0.93 26.79
N PRO A 199 -11.57 -0.18 27.50
CA PRO A 199 -12.91 -0.75 27.58
C PRO A 199 -13.90 0.24 28.20
N ALA A 200 -15.00 0.53 27.51
CA ALA A 200 -16.05 1.43 28.00
C ALA A 200 -16.92 0.75 29.08
N PRO A 201 -17.72 1.49 29.86
CA PRO A 201 -18.60 0.91 30.87
C PRO A 201 -19.64 -0.02 30.20
N GLY A 202 -19.74 -1.26 30.69
CA GLY A 202 -20.55 -2.30 30.06
C GLY A 202 -19.88 -3.02 28.89
N ALA A 203 -18.57 -2.88 28.69
CA ALA A 203 -17.83 -3.69 27.74
C ALA A 203 -17.65 -5.15 28.23
N TRP A 204 -17.55 -6.09 27.27
CA TRP A 204 -17.10 -7.45 27.51
C TRP A 204 -15.63 -7.61 27.15
N ILE A 205 -14.89 -8.45 27.86
CA ILE A 205 -13.50 -8.83 27.55
C ILE A 205 -13.40 -10.36 27.54
N VAL A 206 -13.39 -10.98 26.36
CA VAL A 206 -13.18 -12.43 26.24
C VAL A 206 -11.68 -12.69 26.18
N VAL A 207 -11.10 -13.45 27.12
CA VAL A 207 -9.65 -13.74 27.16
C VAL A 207 -9.30 -15.12 26.60
N ALA A 208 -8.15 -15.22 25.93
CA ALA A 208 -7.47 -16.48 25.66
C ALA A 208 -6.53 -16.83 26.82
N ASP A 209 -6.92 -17.84 27.60
CA ASP A 209 -6.16 -18.42 28.71
C ASP A 209 -5.25 -19.55 28.18
N PRO A 210 -3.91 -19.49 28.33
CA PRO A 210 -3.00 -20.57 27.91
C PRO A 210 -3.30 -21.94 28.51
N ASN A 211 -3.95 -21.98 29.67
CA ASN A 211 -4.30 -23.22 30.36
C ASN A 211 -5.56 -23.88 29.75
N ILE A 212 -6.30 -23.16 28.90
CA ILE A 212 -7.50 -23.63 28.18
C ILE A 212 -7.32 -23.26 26.69
N PRO A 213 -6.49 -24.00 25.94
CA PRO A 213 -5.89 -23.57 24.67
C PRO A 213 -6.87 -23.63 23.47
N TRP A 214 -7.93 -22.84 23.51
CA TRP A 214 -8.83 -22.64 22.37
C TRP A 214 -8.10 -22.02 21.17
N PRO A 215 -8.36 -22.49 19.93
CA PRO A 215 -7.94 -21.76 18.73
C PRO A 215 -8.63 -20.38 18.69
N ASP A 216 -7.89 -19.33 18.31
CA ASP A 216 -8.34 -17.91 18.23
C ASP A 216 -9.79 -17.72 17.73
N ALA A 217 -10.23 -18.53 16.75
CA ALA A 217 -11.55 -18.47 16.15
C ALA A 217 -12.72 -18.77 17.12
N ILE A 218 -12.50 -19.43 18.25
CA ILE A 218 -13.55 -19.70 19.26
C ILE A 218 -13.81 -18.49 20.17
N PRO A 219 -12.84 -17.93 20.92
CA PRO A 219 -13.07 -16.72 21.71
C PRO A 219 -13.42 -15.51 20.83
N GLU A 220 -12.98 -15.44 19.57
CA GLU A 220 -13.51 -14.44 18.63
C GLU A 220 -15.00 -14.65 18.32
N GLN A 221 -15.46 -15.89 18.08
CA GLN A 221 -16.88 -16.16 17.86
C GLN A 221 -17.72 -15.94 19.13
N VAL A 222 -17.18 -16.20 20.32
CA VAL A 222 -17.81 -15.83 21.60
C VAL A 222 -17.93 -14.31 21.71
N ALA A 223 -16.89 -13.53 21.36
CA ALA A 223 -16.97 -12.07 21.32
C ALA A 223 -17.99 -11.55 20.29
N ARG A 224 -18.05 -12.16 19.10
CA ARG A 224 -19.07 -11.87 18.07
C ARG A 224 -20.48 -12.20 18.54
N PHE A 225 -20.66 -13.28 19.30
CA PHE A 225 -21.92 -13.61 19.94
C PHE A 225 -22.29 -12.60 21.04
N LEU A 226 -21.37 -12.23 21.94
CA LEU A 226 -21.63 -11.24 23.00
C LEU A 226 -21.98 -9.84 22.45
N ALA A 227 -21.46 -9.45 21.28
CA ALA A 227 -21.87 -8.22 20.59
C ALA A 227 -23.39 -8.17 20.31
N THR A 228 -24.07 -9.32 20.16
CA THR A 228 -25.53 -9.39 20.01
C THR A 228 -26.30 -9.18 21.32
N GLN A 229 -25.65 -9.32 22.48
CA GLN A 229 -26.34 -9.29 23.78
C GLN A 229 -26.58 -7.86 24.30
N GLY A 230 -25.73 -6.91 23.90
CA GLY A 230 -25.77 -5.52 24.37
C GLY A 230 -24.63 -5.22 25.35
N VAL A 231 -24.86 -4.25 26.24
CA VAL A 231 -23.97 -4.02 27.39
C VAL A 231 -23.86 -5.27 28.25
N ALA A 232 -22.68 -5.47 28.83
CA ALA A 232 -22.51 -6.28 30.02
C ALA A 232 -23.17 -5.56 31.22
N ALA A 233 -24.48 -5.75 31.36
CA ALA A 233 -25.22 -5.35 32.56
C ALA A 233 -24.88 -6.28 33.73
N ASP A 234 -25.33 -5.93 34.94
CA ASP A 234 -25.14 -6.72 36.17
C ASP A 234 -26.08 -7.95 36.21
N MET A 235 -26.15 -8.69 35.10
CA MET A 235 -27.01 -9.86 34.90
C MET A 235 -26.45 -11.04 35.68
N SER A 236 -27.22 -11.60 36.61
CA SER A 236 -26.83 -12.80 37.36
C SER A 236 -27.39 -14.09 36.75
N PRO A 237 -26.53 -14.90 36.09
CA PRO A 237 -26.79 -16.32 35.87
C PRO A 237 -25.85 -17.19 36.72
N SER A 238 -26.02 -17.18 38.05
CA SER A 238 -25.62 -18.27 38.98
C SER A 238 -24.14 -18.72 39.06
N ARG A 239 -23.19 -18.12 38.33
CA ARG A 239 -21.75 -18.43 38.42
C ARG A 239 -20.81 -17.21 38.47
N ILE A 240 -21.29 -16.07 38.97
CA ILE A 240 -20.45 -14.86 39.13
C ILE A 240 -19.64 -14.98 40.41
N THR A 241 -18.32 -15.02 40.30
CA THR A 241 -17.44 -14.75 41.44
C THR A 241 -17.27 -13.24 41.55
N ALA A 242 -18.12 -12.59 42.34
CA ALA A 242 -18.08 -11.15 42.55
C ALA A 242 -16.88 -10.78 43.45
N LEU A 243 -15.74 -10.50 42.83
CA LEU A 243 -14.55 -9.98 43.49
C LEU A 243 -14.68 -8.46 43.63
N GLU A 244 -14.97 -7.97 44.83
CA GLU A 244 -14.83 -6.53 45.11
C GLU A 244 -13.36 -6.11 44.90
N PRO A 245 -13.09 -5.04 44.13
CA PRO A 245 -11.73 -4.63 43.80
C PRO A 245 -11.00 -4.14 45.06
N GLN A 246 -10.00 -4.89 45.52
CA GLN A 246 -9.19 -4.55 46.70
C GLN A 246 -8.44 -3.22 46.49
N PRO A 247 -8.80 -2.13 47.19
CA PRO A 247 -8.28 -0.80 46.89
C PRO A 247 -6.95 -0.55 47.61
N GLY A 248 -5.93 -1.37 47.33
CA GLY A 248 -4.63 -1.24 47.97
C GLY A 248 -3.66 -2.40 47.77
N ASN A 249 -3.04 -2.49 46.57
CA ASN A 249 -1.61 -2.77 46.41
C ASN A 249 -1.21 -2.73 44.93
N TRP A 250 -0.82 -1.54 44.46
CA TRP A 250 -0.21 -1.37 43.14
C TRP A 250 1.21 -1.93 43.15
N VAL A 251 1.35 -3.24 42.91
CA VAL A 251 2.66 -3.88 42.71
C VAL A 251 3.30 -3.23 41.49
N ALA A 252 4.38 -2.49 41.72
CA ALA A 252 5.01 -1.67 40.70
C ALA A 252 5.44 -2.49 39.47
N GLY A 253 5.34 -1.88 38.28
CA GLY A 253 6.06 -2.38 37.10
C GLY A 253 7.56 -2.53 37.41
N GLN A 254 8.25 -3.37 36.65
CA GLN A 254 9.54 -4.03 37.00
C GLN A 254 10.77 -3.11 37.24
N LEU A 255 10.58 -1.80 37.42
CA LEU A 255 11.59 -0.81 37.82
C LEU A 255 11.20 0.04 39.05
N GLY A 256 10.16 -0.34 39.80
CA GLY A 256 9.92 0.15 41.17
C GLY A 256 9.42 1.59 41.34
N VAL A 257 9.02 2.27 40.26
CA VAL A 257 8.43 3.62 40.34
C VAL A 257 6.91 3.50 40.55
N ALA A 258 6.39 4.12 41.61
CA ALA A 258 4.96 4.25 41.82
C ALA A 258 4.36 5.22 40.77
N GLY A 259 3.41 4.75 39.96
CA GLY A 259 2.83 5.52 38.87
C GLY A 259 1.62 4.84 38.23
N ARG A 260 0.92 5.59 37.38
CA ARG A 260 -0.23 5.09 36.59
C ARG A 260 0.16 3.92 35.67
N PRO A 261 -0.80 3.06 35.28
CA PRO A 261 -0.61 2.12 34.17
C PRO A 261 -0.07 2.82 32.93
N THR A 262 0.96 2.25 32.30
CA THR A 262 1.43 2.71 31.00
C THR A 262 0.45 2.27 29.91
N PRO A 263 0.13 3.12 28.91
CA PRO A 263 -0.68 2.71 27.77
C PRO A 263 -0.03 1.56 26.98
N PRO A 264 -0.76 0.48 26.67
CA PRO A 264 -0.33 -0.55 25.72
C PRO A 264 0.09 0.04 24.37
N ARG A 265 1.13 -0.54 23.75
CA ARG A 265 1.71 -0.04 22.50
C ARG A 265 2.31 -1.13 21.62
N ASP A 266 2.14 -0.94 20.31
CA ASP A 266 2.77 -1.74 19.26
C ASP A 266 4.31 -1.75 19.38
N ASN A 267 4.96 -2.80 18.88
CA ASN A 267 6.43 -2.82 18.81
C ASN A 267 6.92 -1.78 17.79
N THR A 268 7.88 -0.96 18.20
CA THR A 268 8.49 0.05 17.35
C THR A 268 9.59 -0.57 16.49
N LEU A 269 9.37 -0.60 15.18
CA LEU A 269 10.28 -1.26 14.27
C LEU A 269 11.16 -0.24 13.54
N SER A 270 12.45 -0.58 13.44
CA SER A 270 13.53 0.38 13.25
C SER A 270 14.65 -0.15 12.38
N TYR A 271 15.45 0.74 11.81
CA TYR A 271 16.28 0.42 10.66
C TYR A 271 17.75 0.73 10.92
N ASN A 272 18.58 -0.11 10.34
CA ASN A 272 20.02 -0.15 10.54
C ASN A 272 20.76 0.59 9.42
N ASP A 273 22.09 0.63 9.51
CA ASP A 273 22.94 1.35 8.57
C ASP A 273 23.04 0.73 7.19
N TRP A 274 22.40 -0.43 7.02
CA TRP A 274 22.18 -1.13 5.76
C TRP A 274 20.73 -1.03 5.34
N GLY A 275 20.04 -0.01 5.85
CA GLY A 275 18.64 0.34 5.65
C GLY A 275 17.61 -0.70 6.12
N ALA A 276 18.03 -1.89 6.53
CA ALA A 276 17.15 -3.03 6.82
C ALA A 276 16.65 -2.99 8.27
N ILE A 277 15.55 -3.68 8.59
CA ILE A 277 15.06 -3.71 9.98
C ILE A 277 16.10 -4.34 10.87
N GLY A 278 16.52 -3.63 11.91
CA GLY A 278 17.76 -3.93 12.60
C GLY A 278 18.11 -2.98 13.74
N LEU A 279 19.21 -3.30 14.42
CA LEU A 279 19.76 -2.48 15.49
C LEU A 279 20.56 -1.31 14.90
N ILE A 280 21.86 -1.43 14.70
CA ILE A 280 22.75 -0.35 14.23
C ILE A 280 23.48 -0.80 12.95
N GLN A 281 24.42 -1.75 13.01
CA GLN A 281 24.96 -2.43 11.82
C GLN A 281 24.17 -3.69 11.43
N THR A 282 23.49 -4.28 12.41
CA THR A 282 22.96 -5.64 12.33
C THR A 282 21.47 -5.67 11.96
N PRO A 283 21.02 -6.69 11.20
CA PRO A 283 19.59 -6.95 10.99
C PRO A 283 18.96 -7.56 12.25
N THR A 284 17.63 -7.50 12.34
CA THR A 284 16.81 -8.25 13.32
C THR A 284 15.91 -9.23 12.58
N ALA A 285 15.30 -10.17 13.29
CA ALA A 285 14.26 -11.04 12.75
C ALA A 285 12.91 -10.31 12.56
N ARG A 286 12.83 -9.06 13.03
CA ARG A 286 11.66 -8.23 12.80
C ARG A 286 11.50 -8.00 11.31
N MET A 287 10.39 -8.50 10.80
CA MET A 287 9.67 -7.83 9.75
C MET A 287 8.71 -6.88 10.45
N ALA A 288 8.67 -5.66 9.96
CA ALA A 288 7.58 -4.77 10.24
C ALA A 288 6.42 -5.18 9.34
N SER A 289 5.19 -4.74 9.64
CA SER A 289 3.95 -5.12 8.94
C SER A 289 4.17 -4.97 7.44
N ALA A 290 4.61 -6.09 6.85
CA ALA A 290 5.49 -6.22 5.72
C ALA A 290 4.92 -5.61 4.45
N GLY A 291 5.30 -6.03 3.26
CA GLY A 291 4.80 -5.44 2.04
C GLY A 291 4.77 -3.94 2.17
N ASN A 292 5.84 -3.29 2.65
CA ASN A 292 5.95 -1.90 3.16
C ASN A 292 6.99 -1.05 2.45
N ALA A 293 7.39 0.14 2.93
CA ALA A 293 8.20 1.00 2.07
C ALA A 293 9.40 1.84 2.59
N ALA A 294 10.43 2.05 1.72
CA ALA A 294 11.77 2.62 1.97
C ALA A 294 12.31 3.64 0.96
N ILE A 295 13.24 4.29 1.62
CA ILE A 295 14.54 4.79 1.34
C ILE A 295 15.31 4.87 2.75
N SER A 296 16.13 3.95 3.31
CA SER A 296 16.72 3.98 4.71
C SER A 296 18.27 4.14 4.96
N ALA A 297 18.71 5.21 5.66
CA ALA A 297 20.08 5.81 5.81
C ALA A 297 20.92 5.54 7.11
N SER A 298 22.12 6.16 7.19
CA SER A 298 23.13 6.08 8.28
C SER A 298 24.32 7.05 8.15
N ARG A 299 25.42 6.90 8.92
CA ARG A 299 26.79 7.17 8.40
C ARG A 299 27.79 6.47 9.27
N VAL A 300 28.66 5.66 8.68
CA VAL A 300 29.77 5.08 9.44
C VAL A 300 31.05 5.13 8.62
N TYR A 301 31.81 6.23 8.77
CA TYR A 301 32.99 6.55 7.96
C TYR A 301 33.93 5.32 7.81
N PRO A 302 34.44 5.01 6.59
CA PRO A 302 34.31 5.72 5.31
C PRO A 302 33.08 5.29 4.51
N TYR A 303 32.22 4.44 5.07
CA TYR A 303 31.04 3.98 4.38
C TYR A 303 29.97 5.04 4.33
N THR A 304 29.51 5.21 3.12
CA THR A 304 28.23 5.77 2.83
C THR A 304 27.55 4.85 1.80
N ARG A 305 26.22 4.79 1.65
CA ARG A 305 25.56 3.73 0.84
C ARG A 305 24.32 4.31 0.08
N MET A 306 23.87 3.92 -1.14
CA MET A 306 23.12 4.74 -2.19
C MET A 306 21.95 4.05 -3.05
N THR A 307 21.29 2.96 -2.60
CA THR A 307 20.08 2.14 -3.05
C THR A 307 18.83 2.58 -3.93
N GLY A 308 17.84 1.65 -4.25
CA GLY A 308 16.54 1.68 -5.09
C GLY A 308 15.44 0.52 -4.94
N SER A 309 14.16 0.69 -4.46
CA SER A 309 13.45 -0.38 -3.62
C SER A 309 11.98 -0.90 -3.66
N MET A 310 11.71 -2.12 -3.03
CA MET A 310 10.50 -3.07 -3.12
C MET A 310 10.22 -4.18 -2.03
N GLN A 311 9.12 -4.13 -1.23
CA GLN A 311 8.71 -5.15 -0.20
C GLN A 311 7.71 -6.20 -0.79
N LEU A 312 7.75 -6.48 -2.08
CA LEU A 312 6.95 -7.40 -2.93
C LEU A 312 5.97 -8.50 -2.36
N MET A 313 5.78 -9.62 -3.07
CA MET A 313 4.92 -10.75 -2.64
C MET A 313 5.28 -11.16 -1.22
N ASP A 314 4.45 -10.97 -0.19
CA ASP A 314 5.05 -10.76 1.13
C ASP A 314 5.68 -12.01 1.79
N TRP A 315 5.65 -13.22 1.19
CA TRP A 315 6.72 -14.26 1.31
C TRP A 315 7.96 -13.73 0.58
N PHE A 316 8.32 -12.44 0.89
CA PHE A 316 9.40 -11.49 0.47
C PHE A 316 10.27 -11.00 1.90
N GLU A 317 11.53 -10.49 2.42
CA GLU A 317 12.61 -9.31 2.33
C GLU A 317 13.78 -9.32 1.28
N LEU A 318 14.07 -8.18 0.59
CA LEU A 318 14.87 -7.91 -0.66
C LEU A 318 15.52 -6.48 -0.54
N ALA A 319 16.64 -6.08 -1.17
CA ALA A 319 17.26 -4.74 -1.01
C ALA A 319 18.45 -4.26 -1.92
N VAL A 320 18.19 -3.78 -3.14
CA VAL A 320 19.13 -3.08 -4.07
C VAL A 320 19.85 -1.84 -3.49
N ARG A 321 21.15 -1.92 -3.21
CA ARG A 321 22.05 -0.83 -2.73
C ARG A 321 22.86 -0.16 -3.85
N TRP A 322 23.37 1.05 -3.62
CA TRP A 322 24.59 1.52 -4.27
C TRP A 322 25.69 1.92 -3.23
N SER A 323 26.67 1.12 -2.78
CA SER A 323 27.63 1.68 -1.78
C SER A 323 28.44 2.89 -2.30
N ALA A 324 28.98 3.74 -1.43
CA ALA A 324 30.14 4.59 -1.75
C ALA A 324 31.19 4.56 -0.65
N VAL A 325 32.44 4.34 -1.04
CA VAL A 325 33.56 4.20 -0.11
C VAL A 325 34.37 5.50 -0.19
N SER A 326 34.14 6.41 0.76
CA SER A 326 34.55 7.82 0.64
C SER A 326 36.04 8.08 0.89
N ASN A 327 36.84 7.01 1.05
CA ASN A 327 38.32 7.00 1.08
C ASN A 327 38.96 6.14 -0.03
N ARG A 328 38.19 5.79 -1.08
CA ARG A 328 38.64 5.08 -2.29
C ARG A 328 38.18 5.83 -3.54
N PHE A 329 38.96 5.81 -4.62
CA PHE A 329 38.60 6.40 -5.92
C PHE A 329 37.80 5.42 -6.78
N TYR A 330 36.97 5.93 -7.69
CA TYR A 330 36.15 5.11 -8.60
C TYR A 330 36.98 4.41 -9.68
N GLY A 331 38.03 5.06 -10.18
CA GLY A 331 38.97 4.52 -11.15
C GLY A 331 40.18 5.45 -11.35
N PRO A 332 40.89 5.34 -12.49
CA PRO A 332 41.97 6.24 -12.84
C PRO A 332 41.56 7.71 -12.86
N ALA A 333 42.48 8.62 -12.51
CA ALA A 333 42.19 10.06 -12.37
C ALA A 333 41.81 10.73 -13.70
N ASN A 334 42.32 10.24 -14.83
CA ASN A 334 41.95 10.70 -16.18
C ASN A 334 40.57 10.18 -16.64
N PHE A 335 39.96 9.24 -15.92
CA PHE A 335 38.64 8.67 -16.22
C PHE A 335 37.56 9.14 -15.24
N SER A 336 37.87 9.16 -13.94
CA SER A 336 36.90 9.44 -12.87
C SER A 336 37.24 10.63 -11.97
N GLY A 337 38.37 11.30 -12.21
CA GLY A 337 38.85 12.41 -11.39
C GLY A 337 38.90 12.04 -9.91
N ASN A 338 38.22 12.85 -9.08
CA ASN A 338 38.13 12.68 -7.63
C ASN A 338 36.83 11.98 -7.17
N GLN A 339 36.15 11.24 -8.06
CA GLN A 339 34.94 10.49 -7.72
C GLN A 339 35.26 9.38 -6.72
N SER A 340 34.46 9.30 -5.63
CA SER A 340 34.58 8.19 -4.67
C SER A 340 34.09 6.90 -5.30
N PHE A 341 34.75 5.77 -4.99
CA PHE A 341 34.29 4.44 -5.40
C PHE A 341 32.80 4.26 -5.09
N LYS A 342 32.05 3.73 -6.07
CA LYS A 342 30.62 3.42 -5.97
C LYS A 342 30.45 1.93 -6.28
N ASP A 343 29.65 1.25 -5.48
CA ASP A 343 29.21 -0.14 -5.72
C ASP A 343 27.68 -0.13 -5.97
N LYS A 344 27.12 -1.22 -6.48
CA LYS A 344 25.67 -1.50 -6.54
C LYS A 344 25.45 -2.92 -6.03
N SER A 345 24.56 -3.11 -5.05
CA SER A 345 24.29 -4.37 -4.34
C SER A 345 22.81 -4.76 -4.46
N VAL A 346 22.41 -5.98 -4.05
CA VAL A 346 21.01 -6.34 -3.77
C VAL A 346 20.94 -7.31 -2.59
N ASP A 347 20.33 -6.91 -1.48
CA ASP A 347 20.18 -7.70 -0.25
C ASP A 347 18.82 -8.43 -0.21
N PHE A 348 18.56 -9.29 0.78
CA PHE A 348 17.33 -10.06 1.01
C PHE A 348 17.25 -10.54 2.50
N LYS A 349 16.06 -10.89 3.04
CA LYS A 349 15.79 -11.45 4.39
C LYS A 349 14.47 -12.27 4.43
N VAL A 350 14.57 -13.58 4.36
CA VAL A 350 13.46 -14.50 4.60
C VAL A 350 12.91 -14.29 6.03
N ARG A 351 11.59 -14.15 6.29
CA ARG A 351 11.02 -14.48 7.61
C ARG A 351 10.59 -15.93 7.56
N LEU A 352 11.16 -16.73 8.47
CA LEU A 352 10.93 -18.17 8.56
C LEU A 352 9.89 -18.52 9.63
N LEU A 353 9.77 -17.68 10.67
CA LEU A 353 8.84 -17.89 11.78
C LEU A 353 8.38 -16.55 12.35
N GLU A 354 7.11 -16.50 12.78
CA GLU A 354 6.57 -15.42 13.62
C GLU A 354 6.96 -15.60 15.08
N GLU A 355 6.91 -14.53 15.86
CA GLU A 355 7.05 -14.65 17.32
C GLU A 355 5.77 -15.24 17.91
N SER A 356 5.90 -16.14 18.88
CA SER A 356 4.81 -16.63 19.71
C SER A 356 5.11 -16.38 21.19
N ALA A 357 4.24 -16.82 22.10
CA ALA A 357 4.51 -16.74 23.54
C ALA A 357 5.86 -17.42 23.91
N VAL A 358 6.16 -18.57 23.31
CA VAL A 358 7.38 -19.36 23.58
C VAL A 358 8.51 -19.12 22.57
N LEU A 359 8.24 -19.09 21.26
CA LEU A 359 9.29 -18.98 20.24
C LEU A 359 9.59 -17.52 19.86
N PRO A 360 10.85 -17.17 19.54
CA PRO A 360 11.18 -15.89 18.91
C PRO A 360 10.82 -15.91 17.42
N ALA A 361 10.64 -14.73 16.82
CA ALA A 361 10.62 -14.63 15.36
C ALA A 361 11.99 -15.03 14.79
N PHE A 362 12.02 -15.65 13.61
CA PHE A 362 13.26 -16.04 12.92
C PHE A 362 13.32 -15.50 11.50
N SER A 363 14.50 -15.06 11.06
CA SER A 363 14.72 -14.59 9.69
C SER A 363 16.13 -14.89 9.16
N LEU A 364 16.25 -15.20 7.86
CA LEU A 364 17.49 -15.54 7.17
C LEU A 364 17.75 -14.56 6.03
N GLY A 365 18.88 -13.86 5.98
CA GLY A 365 19.13 -12.89 4.92
C GLY A 365 20.42 -13.07 4.13
N LEU A 366 20.43 -12.43 2.96
CA LEU A 366 21.52 -12.36 2.01
C LEU A 366 21.85 -10.88 1.80
N ARG A 367 23.12 -10.54 1.69
CA ARG A 367 23.61 -9.18 1.44
C ARG A 367 24.43 -9.22 0.15
N ASP A 368 24.21 -8.26 -0.74
CA ASP A 368 24.94 -8.09 -2.00
C ASP A 368 24.91 -9.31 -2.95
N LEU A 369 23.72 -9.89 -3.15
CA LEU A 369 23.46 -11.01 -4.07
C LEU A 369 23.44 -10.56 -5.54
N GLY A 370 22.79 -9.44 -5.84
CA GLY A 370 22.58 -8.96 -7.21
C GLY A 370 23.60 -7.93 -7.72
N GLY A 371 24.69 -7.74 -6.99
CA GLY A 371 25.61 -6.62 -7.16
C GLY A 371 27.04 -6.97 -7.56
N THR A 372 27.99 -6.16 -7.07
CA THR A 372 29.43 -6.41 -7.24
C THR A 372 29.96 -7.50 -6.30
N GLY A 373 29.20 -7.87 -5.26
CA GLY A 373 29.60 -8.85 -4.24
C GLY A 373 30.61 -8.34 -3.21
N LEU A 374 30.98 -7.05 -3.28
CA LEU A 374 31.98 -6.41 -2.44
C LEU A 374 31.63 -6.45 -0.94
N PHE A 375 30.35 -6.35 -0.60
CA PHE A 375 29.85 -6.40 0.78
C PHE A 375 28.98 -7.65 1.01
N SER A 376 29.30 -8.74 0.31
CA SER A 376 28.53 -9.98 0.38
C SER A 376 28.61 -10.67 1.74
N GLY A 377 27.46 -11.19 2.17
CA GLY A 377 27.34 -11.90 3.44
C GLY A 377 25.95 -12.50 3.60
N GLU A 378 25.83 -13.51 4.43
CA GLU A 378 24.57 -14.19 4.69
C GLU A 378 24.36 -14.24 6.21
N TYR A 379 23.12 -14.35 6.68
CA TYR A 379 22.85 -14.37 8.11
C TYR A 379 21.57 -15.12 8.46
N LEU A 380 21.50 -15.61 9.69
CA LEU A 380 20.28 -16.07 10.36
C LEU A 380 20.15 -15.28 11.66
N VAL A 381 18.96 -14.76 11.97
CA VAL A 381 18.71 -13.92 13.15
C VAL A 381 17.37 -14.28 13.78
N SER A 382 17.30 -14.14 15.10
CA SER A 382 16.11 -14.32 15.92
C SER A 382 15.78 -13.04 16.68
N SER A 383 14.52 -12.80 17.02
CA SER A 383 14.12 -11.66 17.87
C SER A 383 12.92 -11.96 18.77
N LYS A 384 12.93 -11.41 19.99
CA LYS A 384 11.96 -11.68 21.06
C LYS A 384 11.63 -10.40 21.84
N ARG A 385 10.35 -10.12 22.08
CA ARG A 385 9.89 -8.93 22.81
C ARG A 385 9.49 -9.27 24.24
N THR A 386 9.84 -8.39 25.17
CA THR A 386 9.45 -8.44 26.59
C THR A 386 9.02 -7.04 27.05
N GLY A 387 7.77 -6.68 26.77
CA GLY A 387 7.17 -5.38 27.06
C GLY A 387 7.77 -4.29 26.18
N ASP A 388 8.50 -3.36 26.80
CA ASP A 388 9.19 -2.27 26.11
C ASP A 388 10.58 -2.64 25.57
N LEU A 389 11.05 -3.86 25.82
CA LEU A 389 12.33 -4.36 25.33
C LEU A 389 12.13 -5.32 24.15
N ASP A 390 12.94 -5.18 23.10
CA ASP A 390 12.99 -6.10 21.95
C ASP A 390 14.43 -6.58 21.73
N TRP A 391 14.65 -7.86 21.98
CA TRP A 391 15.94 -8.54 21.96
C TRP A 391 16.20 -9.16 20.59
N SER A 392 17.46 -9.19 20.14
CA SER A 392 17.86 -9.80 18.87
C SER A 392 19.17 -10.56 19.01
N LEU A 393 19.26 -11.76 18.43
CA LEU A 393 20.47 -12.58 18.39
C LEU A 393 20.58 -13.30 17.05
N GLY A 394 21.73 -13.21 16.40
CA GLY A 394 21.98 -13.77 15.08
C GLY A 394 23.40 -14.26 14.85
N LEU A 395 23.55 -14.94 13.72
CA LEU A 395 24.76 -15.59 13.24
C LEU A 395 24.99 -15.13 11.80
N GLY A 396 26.16 -14.55 11.52
CA GLY A 396 26.53 -13.99 10.22
C GLY A 396 27.71 -14.73 9.58
N TRP A 397 27.72 -14.73 8.25
CA TRP A 397 28.80 -15.19 7.37
C TRP A 397 29.18 -14.07 6.38
N GLY A 398 30.38 -14.16 5.80
CA GLY A 398 30.89 -13.11 4.90
C GLY A 398 31.07 -11.80 5.66
N TYR A 399 30.59 -10.68 5.13
CA TYR A 399 30.73 -9.37 5.78
C TYR A 399 30.15 -9.32 7.21
N LEU A 400 28.96 -9.87 7.45
CA LEU A 400 28.36 -9.89 8.80
C LEU A 400 29.03 -10.91 9.75
N GLY A 401 29.84 -11.82 9.20
CA GLY A 401 30.57 -12.85 9.95
C GLY A 401 32.06 -12.58 10.08
N ALA A 402 32.56 -11.45 9.57
CA ALA A 402 33.98 -11.24 9.30
C ALA A 402 34.85 -11.28 10.57
N ARG A 403 34.29 -11.03 11.76
CA ARG A 403 34.98 -11.21 13.04
C ARG A 403 35.46 -12.64 13.25
N GLY A 404 34.71 -13.64 12.79
CA GLY A 404 35.13 -15.05 12.87
C GLY A 404 35.27 -15.59 14.29
N ASN A 405 34.45 -15.10 15.24
CA ASN A 405 34.54 -15.54 16.64
C ASN A 405 33.94 -16.93 16.89
N LEU A 406 33.34 -17.55 15.87
CA LEU A 406 32.92 -18.96 15.87
C LEU A 406 33.49 -19.68 14.63
N GLY A 407 33.78 -20.97 14.79
CA GLY A 407 33.91 -21.88 13.65
C GLY A 407 32.58 -22.01 12.92
N ASN A 408 32.60 -22.24 11.61
CA ASN A 408 31.36 -22.37 10.84
C ASN A 408 30.60 -23.64 11.24
N PRO A 409 29.37 -23.57 11.80
CA PRO A 409 28.66 -24.76 12.28
C PRO A 409 28.32 -25.74 11.15
N LEU A 410 28.23 -25.28 9.90
CA LEU A 410 28.00 -26.14 8.75
C LEU A 410 29.21 -27.01 8.37
N SER A 411 30.39 -26.76 8.97
CA SER A 411 31.60 -27.57 8.75
C SER A 411 31.45 -29.03 9.16
N VAL A 412 30.51 -29.35 10.07
CA VAL A 412 30.09 -30.71 10.44
C VAL A 412 29.59 -31.50 9.23
N PHE A 413 28.91 -30.84 8.28
CA PHE A 413 28.43 -31.49 7.04
C PHE A 413 29.52 -31.56 5.96
N SER A 414 30.45 -30.60 5.93
CA SER A 414 31.63 -30.67 5.05
C SER A 414 32.70 -29.65 5.45
N PRO A 415 34.00 -30.03 5.51
CA PRO A 415 35.10 -29.07 5.66
C PRO A 415 35.09 -27.92 4.65
N LYS A 416 34.46 -28.10 3.48
CA LYS A 416 34.29 -27.07 2.44
C LYS A 416 33.55 -25.81 2.93
N PHE A 417 32.76 -25.89 4.01
CA PHE A 417 32.09 -24.71 4.57
C PHE A 417 33.04 -23.73 5.29
N ASN A 418 34.21 -24.20 5.75
CA ASN A 418 35.20 -23.33 6.41
C ASN A 418 35.86 -22.31 5.47
N ALA A 419 35.85 -22.56 4.14
CA ALA A 419 36.49 -21.68 3.16
C ALA A 419 35.45 -21.03 2.23
N ARG A 420 35.42 -19.69 2.20
CA ARG A 420 34.72 -18.94 1.14
C ARG A 420 35.64 -18.86 -0.09
N PRO A 421 35.20 -19.26 -1.30
CA PRO A 421 35.96 -19.03 -2.52
C PRO A 421 36.26 -17.54 -2.72
N ALA A 422 37.44 -17.20 -3.24
CA ALA A 422 37.79 -15.82 -3.56
C ALA A 422 36.93 -15.33 -4.75
N PRO A 423 36.36 -14.10 -4.69
CA PRO A 423 35.72 -13.51 -5.86
C PRO A 423 36.73 -13.32 -7.00
N SER A 424 36.37 -13.71 -8.23
CA SER A 424 37.17 -13.33 -9.40
C SER A 424 37.04 -11.82 -9.59
N GLY A 425 38.09 -11.06 -9.29
CA GLY A 425 38.07 -9.59 -9.11
C GLY A 425 37.83 -8.74 -10.38
N ALA A 426 37.12 -9.25 -11.38
CA ALA A 426 36.74 -8.52 -12.59
C ALA A 426 35.25 -8.16 -12.55
N VAL A 427 34.93 -6.88 -12.75
CA VAL A 427 33.54 -6.34 -12.79
C VAL A 427 32.68 -7.04 -13.86
N VAL A 428 33.31 -7.59 -14.90
CA VAL A 428 32.67 -8.39 -15.97
C VAL A 428 31.87 -9.59 -15.40
N ASN A 429 32.31 -10.18 -14.28
CA ASN A 429 31.67 -11.35 -13.67
C ASN A 429 30.58 -11.00 -12.64
N ALA A 430 30.28 -9.71 -12.41
CA ALA A 430 29.29 -9.28 -11.41
C ALA A 430 27.89 -9.85 -11.72
N GLY A 431 27.26 -10.47 -10.71
CA GLY A 431 25.97 -11.15 -10.85
C GLY A 431 26.00 -12.53 -11.52
N ASN A 432 27.16 -13.20 -11.61
CA ASN A 432 27.23 -14.59 -12.09
C ASN A 432 26.76 -15.60 -11.02
N LEU A 433 25.51 -16.06 -11.12
CA LEU A 433 24.90 -17.01 -10.18
C LEU A 433 25.68 -18.34 -10.04
N ASN A 434 26.40 -18.78 -11.08
CA ASN A 434 27.17 -20.03 -11.06
C ASN A 434 28.42 -19.98 -10.15
N GLN A 435 28.76 -18.81 -9.60
CA GLN A 435 29.87 -18.64 -8.65
C GLN A 435 29.40 -18.38 -7.21
N PHE A 436 28.09 -18.31 -6.95
CA PHE A 436 27.55 -18.06 -5.62
C PHE A 436 27.76 -19.27 -4.69
N SER A 437 28.38 -19.05 -3.52
CA SER A 437 28.71 -20.10 -2.53
C SER A 437 28.33 -19.66 -1.11
N PRO A 438 27.03 -19.67 -0.76
CA PRO A 438 26.51 -19.10 0.48
C PRO A 438 26.89 -19.89 1.74
N PHE A 439 26.85 -19.24 2.89
CA PHE A 439 27.10 -19.79 4.23
C PHE A 439 28.51 -20.38 4.41
N ARG A 440 29.50 -19.85 3.70
CA ARG A 440 30.91 -20.27 3.78
C ARG A 440 31.85 -19.20 4.32
N GLY A 441 32.96 -19.63 4.92
CA GLY A 441 34.01 -18.77 5.47
C GLY A 441 33.83 -18.47 6.98
N ARG A 442 34.47 -17.38 7.45
CA ARG A 442 34.39 -16.89 8.83
C ARG A 442 32.93 -16.64 9.25
N THR A 443 32.61 -17.01 10.48
CA THR A 443 31.28 -16.92 11.07
C THR A 443 31.35 -16.14 12.39
N SER A 444 30.39 -15.26 12.66
CA SER A 444 30.33 -14.52 13.93
C SER A 444 28.91 -14.46 14.48
N LEU A 445 28.78 -14.47 15.80
CA LEU A 445 27.57 -13.94 16.45
C LEU A 445 27.48 -12.43 16.26
N PHE A 446 26.24 -11.94 16.23
CA PHE A 446 25.86 -10.53 16.35
C PHE A 446 24.51 -10.43 17.09
N GLY A 447 24.15 -9.28 17.64
CA GLY A 447 22.86 -9.14 18.35
C GLY A 447 22.78 -7.92 19.25
N GLY A 448 21.81 -7.89 20.15
CA GLY A 448 21.61 -6.78 21.09
C GLY A 448 20.16 -6.61 21.53
N VAL A 449 19.80 -5.39 21.94
CA VAL A 449 18.48 -5.04 22.45
C VAL A 449 18.08 -3.61 22.06
N GLN A 450 16.80 -3.43 21.75
CA GLN A 450 16.16 -2.13 21.63
C GLN A 450 15.23 -1.91 22.84
N TYR A 451 15.20 -0.70 23.38
CA TYR A 451 14.31 -0.29 24.47
C TYR A 451 13.45 0.89 24.03
N GLN A 452 12.13 0.75 24.07
CA GLN A 452 11.16 1.82 23.86
C GLN A 452 10.91 2.55 25.18
N THR A 453 11.41 3.77 25.33
CA THR A 453 11.29 4.53 26.59
C THR A 453 9.83 4.93 26.88
N PRO A 454 9.47 5.34 28.11
CA PRO A 454 8.12 5.82 28.44
C PRO A 454 7.69 7.03 27.61
N TRP A 455 8.63 7.85 27.14
CA TRP A 455 8.36 8.75 26.03
C TRP A 455 8.11 7.88 24.80
N LYS A 456 6.85 7.80 24.33
CA LYS A 456 6.49 7.20 23.02
C LYS A 456 7.48 7.62 21.93
N SER A 457 8.03 8.82 22.09
CA SER A 457 8.98 9.39 21.16
C SER A 457 10.46 9.07 21.30
N LEU A 458 10.93 8.17 22.15
CA LEU A 458 12.36 7.85 22.21
C LEU A 458 12.62 6.36 22.43
N LEU A 459 13.57 5.82 21.66
CA LEU A 459 14.14 4.49 21.84
C LEU A 459 15.66 4.56 21.98
N LEU A 460 16.18 3.58 22.70
CA LEU A 460 17.60 3.32 22.87
C LEU A 460 17.94 1.95 22.27
N LYS A 461 19.17 1.79 21.79
CA LYS A 461 19.69 0.56 21.19
C LYS A 461 21.06 0.23 21.78
N LEU A 462 21.30 -1.05 22.06
CA LEU A 462 22.62 -1.61 22.34
C LEU A 462 22.82 -2.79 21.37
N GLU A 463 23.98 -2.85 20.72
CA GLU A 463 24.33 -3.87 19.73
C GLU A 463 25.75 -4.40 19.97
N TYR A 464 25.97 -5.66 19.62
CA TYR A 464 27.27 -6.31 19.43
C TYR A 464 27.42 -6.71 17.94
N ASP A 465 28.47 -6.23 17.29
CA ASP A 465 28.69 -6.35 15.84
C ASP A 465 29.60 -7.53 15.46
N GLY A 466 29.11 -8.36 14.53
CA GLY A 466 29.78 -9.54 13.98
C GLY A 466 30.74 -9.25 12.82
N ASN A 467 30.74 -8.05 12.25
CA ASN A 467 31.81 -7.62 11.33
C ASN A 467 33.11 -7.33 12.11
N ASP A 468 34.25 -7.45 11.43
CA ASP A 468 35.56 -7.00 11.92
C ASP A 468 36.19 -6.06 10.90
N TYR A 469 36.25 -4.79 11.28
CA TYR A 469 36.72 -3.72 10.42
C TYR A 469 38.25 -3.76 10.12
N GLN A 470 39.02 -4.69 10.71
CA GLN A 470 40.40 -4.96 10.31
C GLN A 470 40.53 -5.80 9.02
N HIS A 471 39.42 -6.29 8.46
CA HIS A 471 39.42 -7.14 7.26
C HIS A 471 38.48 -6.61 6.16
N GLU A 472 38.43 -5.28 6.01
CA GLU A 472 37.52 -4.59 5.08
C GLU A 472 37.91 -4.75 3.60
N PRO A 473 36.94 -4.89 2.68
CA PRO A 473 37.18 -5.08 1.24
C PRO A 473 38.04 -3.97 0.61
N GLN A 474 38.70 -4.28 -0.51
CA GLN A 474 39.71 -3.41 -1.15
C GLN A 474 40.88 -3.05 -0.20
N ASN A 475 41.23 -3.95 0.73
CA ASN A 475 42.26 -3.75 1.77
C ASN A 475 42.07 -2.43 2.55
N ASN A 476 40.82 -2.15 2.95
CA ASN A 476 40.37 -0.84 3.42
C ASN A 476 40.15 -0.79 4.94
N ASN A 477 41.06 -1.36 5.72
CA ASN A 477 40.95 -1.56 7.16
C ASN A 477 40.60 -0.25 7.90
N GLN A 478 39.67 -0.31 8.84
CA GLN A 478 39.21 0.85 9.63
C GLN A 478 39.47 0.62 11.13
N LYS A 479 39.64 1.71 11.88
CA LYS A 479 39.83 1.63 13.33
C LYS A 479 38.57 1.10 14.02
N GLN A 480 38.74 0.06 14.84
CA GLN A 480 37.75 -0.43 15.80
C GLN A 480 38.44 -0.64 17.16
N THR A 481 37.77 -0.24 18.24
CA THR A 481 38.22 -0.40 19.63
C THR A 481 37.22 -1.19 20.48
N SER A 482 35.96 -1.25 20.07
CA SER A 482 34.91 -2.06 20.70
C SER A 482 34.04 -2.74 19.63
N PRO A 483 33.57 -3.98 19.85
CA PRO A 483 32.51 -4.60 19.05
C PRO A 483 31.12 -4.09 19.42
N PHE A 484 30.98 -3.35 20.53
CA PHE A 484 29.70 -2.82 20.98
C PHE A 484 29.40 -1.44 20.36
N ASN A 485 28.16 -1.30 19.90
CA ASN A 485 27.58 -0.09 19.33
C ASN A 485 26.38 0.33 20.21
N VAL A 486 26.19 1.62 20.45
CA VAL A 486 25.08 2.16 21.26
C VAL A 486 24.36 3.24 20.45
N GLY A 487 23.04 3.27 20.43
CA GLY A 487 22.27 4.21 19.61
C GLY A 487 21.01 4.73 20.27
N MET A 488 20.49 5.83 19.74
CA MET A 488 19.20 6.41 20.12
C MET A 488 18.40 6.85 18.90
N VAL A 489 17.08 6.83 19.03
CA VAL A 489 16.13 6.90 17.91
C VAL A 489 14.85 7.62 18.38
N TYR A 490 14.47 8.75 17.78
CA TYR A 490 13.58 9.78 18.36
C TYR A 490 12.44 10.26 17.43
N ARG A 491 11.23 10.53 17.95
CA ARG A 491 9.87 10.51 17.30
C ARG A 491 9.11 11.87 17.38
N LEU A 492 9.40 12.86 16.53
CA LEU A 492 8.84 14.22 16.50
C LEU A 492 7.29 14.31 16.34
N ASN A 493 6.69 13.99 15.21
CA ASN A 493 5.21 13.99 15.00
C ASN A 493 4.84 12.93 13.94
N PRO A 494 3.55 12.57 13.63
CA PRO A 494 3.07 11.30 13.01
C PRO A 494 3.69 10.71 11.72
N GLY A 495 4.94 11.02 11.40
CA GLY A 495 5.99 10.10 11.04
C GLY A 495 7.35 10.82 10.93
N VAL A 496 7.92 11.59 11.90
CA VAL A 496 9.07 12.58 11.81
C VAL A 496 10.23 12.44 12.87
N ASP A 497 11.54 12.28 12.61
CA ASP A 497 12.59 11.90 13.63
C ASP A 497 13.86 12.76 14.00
N LEU A 498 14.66 12.26 14.98
CA LEU A 498 16.16 12.32 15.10
C LEU A 498 16.79 10.90 15.46
N ALA A 499 18.01 10.48 15.05
CA ALA A 499 18.63 9.16 15.38
C ALA A 499 20.16 9.13 15.16
N VAL A 500 20.88 8.57 16.13
CA VAL A 500 22.31 8.79 16.34
C VAL A 500 22.93 7.56 17.02
N ASN A 501 24.04 7.06 16.49
CA ASN A 501 24.75 5.88 17.01
C ASN A 501 26.22 6.22 17.33
N TRP A 502 26.78 5.54 18.33
CA TRP A 502 28.20 5.48 18.63
C TRP A 502 28.71 4.07 18.38
N GLU A 503 29.60 3.92 17.40
CA GLU A 503 29.97 2.64 16.82
C GLU A 503 31.47 2.37 16.87
N ARG A 504 31.82 1.08 16.84
CA ARG A 504 33.21 0.59 16.83
C ARG A 504 34.04 1.07 18.05
N GLY A 505 33.36 1.61 19.08
CA GLY A 505 33.94 2.35 20.21
C GLY A 505 34.53 3.74 19.89
N THR A 506 34.54 4.19 18.62
CA THR A 506 35.25 5.43 18.20
C THR A 506 34.58 6.25 17.09
N THR A 507 33.44 5.81 16.55
CA THR A 507 32.84 6.41 15.34
C THR A 507 31.43 6.90 15.65
N LEU A 508 31.21 8.22 15.64
CA LEU A 508 29.86 8.76 15.63
C LEU A 508 29.19 8.51 14.28
N ALA A 509 27.93 8.12 14.34
CA ALA A 509 27.09 7.77 13.21
C ALA A 509 25.69 8.38 13.34
N MET A 510 25.03 8.62 12.21
CA MET A 510 23.71 9.25 12.15
C MET A 510 22.78 8.40 11.29
N GLY A 511 22.15 7.42 11.94
CA GLY A 511 21.02 6.65 11.41
C GLY A 511 19.98 7.62 10.88
N MET A 512 19.68 7.56 9.59
CA MET A 512 18.66 8.40 8.95
C MET A 512 17.74 7.46 8.14
N SER A 513 16.50 7.77 7.78
CA SER A 513 15.43 6.85 7.32
C SER A 513 14.07 7.47 7.61
N PHE A 514 13.14 7.34 6.70
CA PHE A 514 11.73 7.43 7.00
C PHE A 514 11.16 5.95 7.10
N HIS A 515 9.87 5.53 7.33
CA HIS A 515 9.43 4.07 7.28
C HIS A 515 7.89 3.80 7.06
N GLY A 516 7.34 3.10 6.01
CA GLY A 516 5.92 3.32 5.58
C GLY A 516 4.95 2.44 4.74
N ASP A 517 3.66 2.57 5.07
CA ASP A 517 2.52 2.27 4.22
C ASP A 517 2.31 3.17 2.99
N LEU A 518 1.78 2.49 2.00
CA LEU A 518 2.05 2.60 0.60
C LEU A 518 1.36 1.40 -0.09
N SER A 519 0.14 1.11 0.36
CA SER A 519 -0.90 0.50 -0.48
C SER A 519 -2.25 1.07 -0.21
N LYS A 520 -2.39 1.59 0.98
CA LYS A 520 -3.64 1.96 1.49
C LYS A 520 -3.91 3.38 0.97
N PHE A 521 -4.31 3.70 -0.27
CA PHE A 521 -4.53 5.09 -0.72
C PHE A 521 -5.99 5.52 -0.69
N TYR A 522 -6.33 6.47 0.18
CA TYR A 522 -7.58 7.22 0.03
C TYR A 522 -7.59 8.70 0.46
N MET A 523 -7.99 9.54 -0.50
CA MET A 523 -8.19 10.99 -0.40
C MET A 523 -9.60 11.31 -0.97
N PRO A 524 -10.54 11.95 -0.24
CA PRO A 524 -11.98 12.02 -0.57
C PRO A 524 -12.40 12.80 -1.84
N LYS A 525 -13.56 12.51 -2.46
CA LYS A 525 -13.95 12.90 -3.85
C LYS A 525 -14.39 14.35 -4.13
N ILE A 526 -13.85 15.31 -3.40
CA ILE A 526 -14.53 16.61 -3.23
C ILE A 526 -14.59 17.59 -4.42
N SER A 527 -14.01 17.30 -5.61
CA SER A 527 -14.33 18.02 -6.88
C SER A 527 -14.90 17.11 -7.99
N ASP A 528 -15.10 15.82 -7.73
CA ASP A 528 -15.92 15.00 -8.64
C ASP A 528 -17.39 15.46 -8.51
N PRO A 529 -18.16 15.54 -9.61
CA PRO A 529 -19.59 15.82 -9.52
C PRO A 529 -20.30 14.83 -8.59
N VAL A 530 -21.10 15.34 -7.65
CA VAL A 530 -21.87 14.51 -6.71
C VAL A 530 -23.04 13.81 -7.38
N SER A 531 -23.42 12.64 -6.86
CA SER A 531 -24.62 11.90 -7.25
C SER A 531 -25.90 12.71 -7.02
N GLU A 532 -26.95 12.37 -7.77
CA GLU A 532 -28.27 12.94 -7.56
C GLU A 532 -28.94 12.36 -6.28
N PRO A 533 -29.75 13.15 -5.56
CA PRO A 533 -30.54 12.64 -4.44
C PRO A 533 -31.48 11.50 -4.88
N VAL A 534 -31.48 10.40 -4.13
CA VAL A 534 -32.28 9.19 -4.42
C VAL A 534 -33.54 9.20 -3.55
N SER A 535 -34.72 8.96 -4.16
CA SER A 535 -35.95 8.66 -3.43
C SER A 535 -36.31 7.18 -3.59
N ALA A 536 -37.29 6.71 -2.81
CA ALA A 536 -38.00 5.47 -3.10
C ALA A 536 -39.09 5.65 -4.19
N ASP A 537 -39.48 6.91 -4.46
CA ASP A 537 -40.49 7.26 -5.46
C ASP A 537 -39.95 7.18 -6.88
N TYR A 538 -40.75 6.62 -7.78
CA TYR A 538 -40.44 6.54 -9.21
C TYR A 538 -41.12 7.67 -9.99
N PRO A 539 -40.44 8.30 -10.95
CA PRO A 539 -41.08 9.23 -11.90
C PRO A 539 -42.22 8.56 -12.69
N VAL A 540 -43.16 9.37 -13.16
CA VAL A 540 -44.35 8.91 -13.92
C VAL A 540 -44.38 9.47 -15.36
N GLN A 541 -43.70 10.59 -15.62
CA GLN A 541 -43.61 11.23 -16.94
C GLN A 541 -42.34 10.80 -17.68
N GLU A 542 -42.38 10.77 -19.01
CA GLU A 542 -41.20 10.59 -19.86
C GLU A 542 -40.29 11.83 -19.80
N PRO A 543 -38.96 11.69 -19.71
CA PRO A 543 -38.05 12.82 -19.61
C PRO A 543 -37.66 13.39 -20.98
N ASP A 544 -37.09 14.59 -20.96
CA ASP A 544 -36.30 15.10 -22.08
C ASP A 544 -34.97 14.34 -22.14
N TRP A 545 -34.88 13.37 -23.05
CA TRP A 545 -33.71 12.52 -23.23
C TRP A 545 -32.43 13.27 -23.61
N ASN A 546 -32.51 14.48 -24.17
CA ASN A 546 -31.33 15.32 -24.39
C ASN A 546 -30.82 15.91 -23.08
N LYS A 547 -31.71 16.37 -22.20
CA LYS A 547 -31.33 16.82 -20.84
C LYS A 547 -30.76 15.66 -20.01
N VAL A 548 -31.34 14.46 -20.11
CA VAL A 548 -30.80 13.25 -19.44
C VAL A 548 -29.40 12.93 -19.97
N ALA A 549 -29.18 12.94 -21.29
CA ALA A 549 -27.86 12.75 -21.88
C ALA A 549 -26.85 13.80 -21.38
N THR A 550 -27.16 15.10 -21.47
CA THR A 550 -26.27 16.17 -21.02
C THR A 550 -25.97 16.10 -19.51
N LEU A 551 -26.93 15.71 -18.67
CA LEU A 551 -26.69 15.52 -17.23
C LEU A 551 -25.79 14.30 -16.96
N LEU A 552 -25.93 13.21 -17.71
CA LEU A 552 -24.99 12.09 -17.65
C LEU A 552 -23.57 12.51 -18.08
N GLU A 553 -23.45 13.32 -19.13
CA GLU A 553 -22.19 13.86 -19.63
C GLU A 553 -21.53 14.81 -18.62
N GLU A 554 -22.30 15.65 -17.93
CA GLU A 554 -21.82 16.50 -16.83
C GLU A 554 -21.29 15.67 -15.66
N LYS A 555 -22.07 14.69 -15.20
CA LYS A 555 -21.75 13.88 -14.01
C LYS A 555 -20.60 12.89 -14.21
N THR A 556 -20.33 12.49 -15.46
CA THR A 556 -19.26 11.54 -15.80
C THR A 556 -18.07 12.18 -16.50
N SER A 557 -18.22 13.30 -17.20
CA SER A 557 -17.26 13.79 -18.22
C SER A 557 -17.04 12.83 -19.41
N TRP A 558 -17.84 11.76 -19.55
CA TRP A 558 -17.86 10.86 -20.71
C TRP A 558 -18.95 11.31 -21.70
N GLN A 559 -18.79 11.03 -23.00
CA GLN A 559 -19.78 11.39 -24.01
C GLN A 559 -20.84 10.30 -24.16
N VAL A 560 -22.13 10.67 -24.18
CA VAL A 560 -23.23 9.72 -24.41
C VAL A 560 -23.40 9.50 -25.91
N GLN A 561 -23.01 8.31 -26.38
CA GLN A 561 -23.11 7.93 -27.79
C GLN A 561 -24.55 7.52 -28.14
N GLN A 562 -25.18 6.69 -27.30
CA GLN A 562 -26.50 6.12 -27.58
C GLN A 562 -27.29 5.87 -26.29
N ILE A 563 -28.60 6.11 -26.34
CA ILE A 563 -29.57 5.64 -25.35
C ILE A 563 -30.65 4.84 -26.08
N LYS A 564 -30.91 3.62 -25.62
CA LYS A 564 -31.95 2.72 -26.15
C LYS A 564 -32.84 2.18 -25.03
N ARG A 565 -34.12 1.96 -25.32
CA ARG A 565 -35.05 1.23 -24.47
C ARG A 565 -35.44 -0.09 -25.12
N ALA A 566 -35.34 -1.19 -24.39
CA ALA A 566 -35.71 -2.53 -24.85
C ALA A 566 -36.53 -3.24 -23.76
N GLY A 567 -37.86 -3.27 -23.93
CA GLY A 567 -38.77 -3.84 -22.94
C GLY A 567 -38.64 -3.20 -21.55
N SER A 568 -38.16 -3.97 -20.57
CA SER A 568 -37.92 -3.53 -19.19
C SER A 568 -36.50 -2.99 -18.93
N GLU A 569 -35.69 -2.84 -19.97
CA GLU A 569 -34.29 -2.45 -19.89
C GLU A 569 -34.03 -1.09 -20.57
N LEU A 570 -33.15 -0.28 -19.98
CA LEU A 570 -32.63 0.94 -20.59
C LEU A 570 -31.11 0.82 -20.73
N ILE A 571 -30.62 0.99 -21.96
CA ILE A 571 -29.22 0.83 -22.35
C ILE A 571 -28.62 2.21 -22.61
N VAL A 572 -27.52 2.54 -21.94
CA VAL A 572 -26.75 3.78 -22.12
C VAL A 572 -25.33 3.42 -22.51
N ARG A 573 -24.90 3.89 -23.69
CA ARG A 573 -23.58 3.61 -24.26
C ARG A 573 -22.74 4.88 -24.32
N PHE A 574 -21.56 4.83 -23.73
CA PHE A 574 -20.65 5.98 -23.62
C PHE A 574 -19.41 5.79 -24.52
N GLN A 575 -18.96 6.87 -25.17
CA GLN A 575 -17.67 6.92 -25.87
C GLN A 575 -16.56 7.36 -24.90
N GLY A 576 -15.44 6.63 -24.87
CA GLY A 576 -14.28 6.98 -24.05
C GLY A 576 -14.57 6.90 -22.55
N ALA A 577 -15.42 5.95 -22.16
CA ALA A 577 -15.73 5.69 -20.76
C ALA A 577 -14.60 4.94 -20.09
N ASP A 578 -13.53 5.66 -19.77
CA ASP A 578 -12.46 5.18 -18.93
C ASP A 578 -12.53 5.82 -17.54
N ALA A 579 -12.35 4.97 -16.55
CA ALA A 579 -12.10 5.33 -15.16
C ALA A 579 -11.25 4.21 -14.59
N GLN A 580 -10.35 4.56 -13.69
CA GLN A 580 -9.70 3.56 -12.85
C GLN A 580 -10.84 2.85 -12.06
N TYR A 581 -11.70 3.61 -11.38
CA TYR A 581 -12.56 3.17 -10.26
C TYR A 581 -14.06 3.39 -10.48
N TRP A 582 -14.77 2.32 -10.83
CA TRP A 582 -16.08 2.41 -11.47
C TRP A 582 -17.28 2.63 -10.56
N ASN A 583 -17.25 2.17 -9.30
CA ASN A 583 -18.42 2.18 -8.40
C ASN A 583 -19.21 3.51 -8.40
N ALA A 584 -18.57 4.64 -8.05
CA ALA A 584 -19.29 5.93 -8.05
C ALA A 584 -19.47 6.58 -9.44
N TYR A 585 -18.93 6.02 -10.53
CA TYR A 585 -19.43 6.37 -11.87
C TYR A 585 -20.77 5.69 -12.12
N VAL A 586 -20.88 4.39 -11.79
CA VAL A 586 -22.16 3.65 -11.83
C VAL A 586 -23.19 4.31 -10.93
N ASP A 587 -22.88 4.60 -9.66
CA ASP A 587 -23.84 5.26 -8.75
C ASP A 587 -24.32 6.62 -9.27
N ARG A 588 -23.44 7.42 -9.90
CA ARG A 588 -23.82 8.71 -10.48
C ARG A 588 -24.75 8.52 -11.68
N ILE A 589 -24.42 7.62 -12.60
CA ILE A 589 -25.27 7.28 -13.75
C ILE A 589 -26.64 6.77 -13.27
N VAL A 590 -26.65 5.82 -12.33
CA VAL A 590 -27.88 5.22 -11.79
C VAL A 590 -28.71 6.24 -11.02
N SER A 591 -28.09 7.17 -10.27
CA SER A 591 -28.82 8.26 -9.60
C SER A 591 -29.53 9.20 -10.60
N VAL A 592 -28.85 9.57 -11.69
CA VAL A 592 -29.43 10.40 -12.77
C VAL A 592 -30.56 9.65 -13.48
N LEU A 593 -30.34 8.38 -13.85
CA LEU A 593 -31.36 7.57 -14.51
C LEU A 593 -32.56 7.31 -13.60
N HIS A 594 -32.34 6.96 -12.33
CA HIS A 594 -33.42 6.74 -11.38
C HIS A 594 -34.26 8.01 -11.17
N ARG A 595 -33.63 9.19 -11.01
CA ARG A 595 -34.31 10.46 -10.76
C ARG A 595 -35.18 10.92 -11.95
N ASN A 596 -34.86 10.52 -13.18
CA ASN A 596 -35.49 11.07 -14.39
C ASN A 596 -36.35 10.07 -15.21
N VAL A 597 -36.06 8.77 -15.15
CA VAL A 597 -36.72 7.77 -16.02
C VAL A 597 -37.98 7.22 -15.34
N PRO A 598 -39.16 7.13 -16.00
CA PRO A 598 -40.37 6.63 -15.36
C PRO A 598 -40.25 5.16 -14.90
N GLY A 599 -40.98 4.77 -13.85
CA GLY A 599 -40.67 3.55 -13.10
C GLY A 599 -41.85 2.73 -12.58
N ARG A 600 -42.37 1.86 -13.45
CA ARG A 600 -42.74 0.49 -13.07
C ARG A 600 -42.26 -0.54 -14.10
N ASN A 601 -42.11 -0.13 -15.37
CA ASN A 601 -41.72 -1.01 -16.46
C ASN A 601 -40.20 -1.15 -16.62
N ILE A 602 -39.41 -0.09 -16.37
CA ILE A 602 -37.94 -0.14 -16.46
C ILE A 602 -37.35 -0.60 -15.13
N LEU A 603 -36.88 -1.85 -15.12
CA LEU A 603 -36.32 -2.55 -13.95
C LEU A 603 -34.79 -2.62 -14.00
N ILE A 604 -34.20 -2.61 -15.19
CA ILE A 604 -32.77 -2.82 -15.41
C ILE A 604 -32.16 -1.62 -16.15
N PHE A 605 -31.00 -1.16 -15.69
CA PHE A 605 -30.13 -0.27 -16.45
C PHE A 605 -28.89 -1.03 -16.96
N ARG A 606 -28.54 -0.86 -18.24
CA ARG A 606 -27.30 -1.37 -18.85
C ARG A 606 -26.39 -0.20 -19.19
N ILE A 607 -25.14 -0.24 -18.72
CA ILE A 607 -24.13 0.81 -18.91
C ILE A 607 -22.97 0.22 -19.72
N GLN A 608 -22.81 0.66 -20.97
CA GLN A 608 -21.84 0.13 -21.93
C GLN A 608 -20.70 1.12 -22.18
N SER A 609 -19.47 0.60 -22.26
CA SER A 609 -18.25 1.36 -22.60
C SER A 609 -17.79 1.02 -24.02
N ALA A 610 -17.84 1.99 -24.94
CA ALA A 610 -17.33 1.85 -26.31
C ALA A 610 -15.98 2.57 -26.48
N GLU A 611 -14.92 1.82 -26.80
CA GLU A 611 -13.55 2.32 -26.96
C GLU A 611 -12.85 1.64 -28.14
N TYR A 612 -12.21 2.42 -29.00
CA TYR A 612 -11.36 1.92 -30.10
C TYR A 612 -12.01 0.85 -31.00
N GLY A 613 -13.33 0.92 -31.17
CA GLY A 613 -14.12 -0.05 -31.95
C GLY A 613 -14.37 -1.38 -31.26
N LEU A 614 -13.88 -1.57 -30.04
CA LEU A 614 -14.11 -2.75 -29.23
C LEU A 614 -15.21 -2.50 -28.20
N ASP A 615 -16.31 -3.24 -28.32
CA ASP A 615 -17.25 -3.43 -27.22
C ASP A 615 -16.69 -4.54 -26.30
N LEU A 616 -16.37 -4.17 -25.06
CA LEU A 616 -15.62 -5.03 -24.13
C LEU A 616 -16.34 -5.30 -22.80
N HIS A 617 -17.19 -4.39 -22.33
CA HIS A 617 -17.72 -4.41 -20.97
C HIS A 617 -19.07 -3.70 -20.83
N GLU A 618 -19.97 -4.32 -20.06
CA GLU A 618 -21.24 -3.74 -19.61
C GLU A 618 -21.45 -3.94 -18.10
N PHE A 619 -21.98 -2.93 -17.43
CA PHE A 619 -22.60 -3.08 -16.10
C PHE A 619 -24.12 -3.22 -16.24
N GLN A 620 -24.69 -4.29 -15.68
CA GLN A 620 -26.13 -4.46 -15.52
C GLN A 620 -26.52 -4.11 -14.07
N VAL A 621 -27.49 -3.21 -13.90
CA VAL A 621 -27.95 -2.72 -12.59
C VAL A 621 -29.43 -3.08 -12.38
N ASP A 622 -29.77 -3.73 -11.27
CA ASP A 622 -31.15 -3.84 -10.78
C ASP A 622 -31.55 -2.51 -10.11
N ARG A 623 -32.50 -1.80 -10.73
CA ARG A 623 -32.93 -0.47 -10.29
C ARG A 623 -33.57 -0.48 -8.91
N ARG A 624 -34.23 -1.57 -8.49
CA ARG A 624 -34.90 -1.65 -7.19
C ARG A 624 -33.90 -1.97 -6.09
N ALA A 625 -33.07 -3.00 -6.27
CA ALA A 625 -32.06 -3.38 -5.29
C ALA A 625 -31.08 -2.23 -5.01
N TRP A 626 -30.72 -1.45 -6.02
CA TRP A 626 -29.89 -0.26 -5.84
C TRP A 626 -30.60 0.83 -5.02
N VAL A 627 -31.86 1.13 -5.32
CA VAL A 627 -32.65 2.15 -4.59
C VAL A 627 -32.87 1.75 -3.13
N GLU A 628 -33.26 0.50 -2.86
CA GLU A 628 -33.44 -0.01 -1.50
C GLU A 628 -32.12 0.10 -0.70
N ALA A 629 -30.98 -0.20 -1.32
CA ALA A 629 -29.66 -0.12 -0.69
C ALA A 629 -29.11 1.30 -0.47
N GLN A 630 -29.72 2.33 -1.07
CA GLN A 630 -29.36 3.75 -0.92
C GLN A 630 -30.35 4.54 -0.03
N THR A 631 -31.62 4.11 0.03
CA THR A 631 -32.69 4.86 0.71
C THR A 631 -32.94 4.44 2.16
N GLY A 632 -32.44 3.29 2.60
CA GLY A 632 -32.50 2.87 4.00
C GLY A 632 -31.45 1.82 4.36
N TYR A 633 -31.22 1.62 5.66
CA TYR A 633 -30.30 0.60 6.15
C TYR A 633 -30.84 -0.82 5.89
N ILE A 634 -30.02 -1.63 5.21
CA ILE A 634 -30.22 -3.08 5.03
C ILE A 634 -29.08 -3.79 5.78
N PRO A 635 -29.36 -4.73 6.72
CA PRO A 635 -28.33 -5.56 7.34
C PRO A 635 -27.45 -6.24 6.28
N LYS A 636 -26.12 -6.23 6.45
CA LYS A 636 -25.16 -6.64 5.40
C LYS A 636 -25.49 -8.02 4.79
N HIS A 637 -25.87 -9.01 5.59
CA HIS A 637 -26.25 -10.35 5.13
C HIS A 637 -27.55 -10.45 4.31
N ARG A 638 -28.41 -9.43 4.33
CA ARG A 638 -29.63 -9.33 3.48
C ARG A 638 -29.42 -8.46 2.24
N ARG A 639 -28.27 -7.80 2.10
CA ARG A 639 -28.02 -6.85 1.00
C ARG A 639 -27.79 -7.62 -0.30
N GLN A 640 -28.74 -7.48 -1.23
CA GLN A 640 -28.62 -8.09 -2.56
C GLN A 640 -27.62 -7.30 -3.42
N ASN A 641 -26.85 -8.00 -4.26
CA ASN A 641 -25.99 -7.36 -5.25
C ASN A 641 -26.86 -6.62 -6.27
N ALA A 642 -26.74 -5.30 -6.33
CA ALA A 642 -27.52 -4.46 -7.24
C ALA A 642 -26.83 -4.21 -8.59
N VAL A 643 -25.52 -4.48 -8.69
CA VAL A 643 -24.70 -4.25 -9.89
C VAL A 643 -23.97 -5.54 -10.25
N PHE A 644 -23.93 -5.87 -11.55
CA PHE A 644 -23.30 -7.06 -12.11
C PHE A 644 -22.45 -6.68 -13.32
N GLU A 645 -21.21 -7.15 -13.39
CA GLU A 645 -20.34 -6.99 -14.56
C GLU A 645 -20.61 -8.09 -15.61
N ARG A 646 -20.57 -7.73 -16.90
CA ARG A 646 -20.74 -8.65 -18.03
C ARG A 646 -19.82 -8.28 -19.19
N ALA A 647 -19.45 -9.26 -19.99
CA ALA A 647 -18.92 -9.02 -21.32
C ALA A 647 -19.96 -8.23 -22.14
N ALA A 648 -19.51 -7.18 -22.84
CA ALA A 648 -20.35 -6.59 -23.87
C ALA A 648 -20.31 -7.51 -25.11
N PHE A 649 -21.41 -8.21 -25.35
CA PHE A 649 -21.62 -8.91 -26.61
C PHE A 649 -21.91 -7.90 -27.72
N ASP A 650 -21.53 -8.22 -28.96
CA ASP A 650 -22.08 -7.50 -30.11
C ASP A 650 -23.60 -7.62 -30.02
N GLY A 651 -24.27 -6.47 -29.99
CA GLY A 651 -25.50 -6.33 -29.23
C GLY A 651 -26.58 -7.36 -29.61
N PHE A 652 -27.29 -7.86 -28.60
CA PHE A 652 -28.59 -8.48 -28.83
C PHE A 652 -29.41 -7.56 -29.74
N ASP A 653 -29.75 -8.06 -30.93
CA ASP A 653 -30.54 -7.29 -31.89
C ASP A 653 -32.01 -7.33 -31.44
N TYR A 654 -32.31 -6.53 -30.40
CA TYR A 654 -33.59 -6.47 -29.73
C TYR A 654 -34.68 -6.12 -30.77
N PRO A 655 -35.54 -7.08 -31.18
CA PRO A 655 -36.41 -6.90 -32.36
C PRO A 655 -37.44 -5.79 -32.21
N GLN A 656 -37.64 -5.31 -30.98
CA GLN A 656 -38.33 -4.08 -30.64
C GLN A 656 -37.47 -3.31 -29.63
N SER A 657 -36.76 -2.28 -30.09
CA SER A 657 -36.06 -1.33 -29.22
C SER A 657 -36.18 0.11 -29.73
N ASP A 658 -36.57 1.01 -28.83
CA ASP A 658 -36.67 2.45 -29.13
C ASP A 658 -35.27 3.06 -29.01
N THR A 659 -34.76 3.69 -30.07
CA THR A 659 -33.52 4.47 -29.99
C THR A 659 -33.87 5.91 -29.62
N LEU A 660 -33.52 6.31 -28.40
CA LEU A 660 -33.92 7.58 -27.76
C LEU A 660 -32.88 8.69 -27.99
N ILE A 661 -31.60 8.33 -28.02
CA ILE A 661 -30.47 9.19 -28.40
C ILE A 661 -29.54 8.36 -29.30
N ASN A 662 -29.02 8.97 -30.37
CA ASN A 662 -27.98 8.38 -31.20
C ASN A 662 -27.07 9.50 -31.74
N ARG A 663 -25.78 9.48 -31.40
CA ARG A 663 -24.78 10.49 -31.77
C ARG A 663 -23.58 9.81 -32.45
N PRO A 664 -23.01 10.39 -33.52
CA PRO A 664 -21.79 9.87 -34.13
C PRO A 664 -20.59 10.05 -33.19
N PRO A 665 -19.56 9.19 -33.24
CA PRO A 665 -18.34 9.36 -32.46
C PRO A 665 -17.60 10.67 -32.79
N GLN A 666 -16.91 11.25 -31.80
CA GLN A 666 -16.05 12.42 -32.05
C GLN A 666 -14.85 12.07 -32.95
N ALA A 667 -14.82 12.65 -34.16
CA ALA A 667 -13.78 12.38 -35.16
C ALA A 667 -12.37 12.85 -34.75
N PHE A 668 -12.26 13.88 -33.91
CA PHE A 668 -10.98 14.32 -33.35
C PHE A 668 -11.10 14.47 -31.83
N THR A 669 -10.14 13.90 -31.11
CA THR A 669 -9.97 14.09 -29.66
C THR A 669 -8.51 14.44 -29.38
N GLY A 670 -8.24 15.38 -28.47
CA GLY A 670 -6.87 15.79 -28.20
C GLY A 670 -6.73 16.64 -26.94
N ASN A 671 -5.52 16.66 -26.40
CA ASN A 671 -5.17 17.42 -25.20
C ASN A 671 -3.79 18.07 -25.33
N ILE A 672 -3.59 19.15 -24.56
CA ILE A 672 -2.30 19.80 -24.36
C ILE A 672 -1.99 19.74 -22.87
N GLY A 673 -0.76 19.41 -22.50
CA GLY A 673 -0.35 19.23 -21.10
C GLY A 673 1.15 19.10 -20.91
N MET A 674 1.56 18.91 -19.65
CA MET A 674 2.92 18.58 -19.22
C MET A 674 2.97 17.09 -18.82
N TYR A 675 4.13 16.49 -18.58
CA TYR A 675 4.34 15.02 -18.43
C TYR A 675 5.61 14.74 -17.58
N PHE A 676 6.14 13.52 -17.33
CA PHE A 676 7.52 13.44 -16.78
C PHE A 676 8.32 12.15 -17.15
N ASP A 677 9.35 12.27 -18.02
CA ASP A 677 10.40 11.29 -18.41
C ASP A 677 11.83 11.75 -17.94
N HIS A 678 12.74 10.83 -17.59
CA HIS A 678 13.95 11.04 -16.73
C HIS A 678 14.88 9.79 -16.82
N SER A 679 15.86 9.59 -15.92
CA SER A 679 16.43 8.25 -15.59
C SER A 679 17.21 8.21 -14.26
N PHE A 680 17.41 7.06 -13.62
CA PHE A 680 18.25 6.88 -12.42
C PHE A 680 19.31 5.80 -12.68
N GLY A 681 20.57 6.01 -12.25
CA GLY A 681 21.53 4.90 -12.04
C GLY A 681 22.90 5.01 -12.70
N GLY A 682 23.09 5.95 -13.64
CA GLY A 682 24.41 6.20 -14.25
C GLY A 682 25.42 6.82 -13.27
N PRO A 683 26.73 6.78 -13.57
CA PRO A 683 27.78 7.38 -12.74
C PRO A 683 27.70 8.92 -12.61
N GLU A 684 26.88 9.56 -13.44
CA GLU A 684 26.66 11.02 -13.53
C GLU A 684 25.58 11.50 -12.55
N GLY A 685 24.56 10.66 -12.28
CA GLY A 685 23.51 10.94 -11.29
C GLY A 685 22.11 10.43 -11.66
N LEU A 686 21.24 11.36 -12.09
CA LEU A 686 19.80 11.16 -12.30
C LEU A 686 19.33 12.15 -13.36
N LEU A 687 18.65 11.69 -14.41
CA LEU A 687 18.33 12.39 -15.65
C LEU A 687 16.82 12.84 -15.67
N TYR A 688 16.34 13.75 -16.56
CA TYR A 688 15.13 14.66 -16.41
C TYR A 688 14.80 15.53 -17.71
N LYS A 689 13.78 16.45 -17.75
CA LYS A 689 13.64 17.84 -18.35
C LYS A 689 12.20 18.46 -18.37
N LEU A 690 11.86 19.60 -17.70
CA LEU A 690 10.48 20.17 -17.73
C LEU A 690 9.99 20.43 -19.18
N GLY A 691 8.74 20.05 -19.56
CA GLY A 691 8.18 19.90 -20.92
C GLY A 691 6.66 20.10 -21.12
N VAL A 692 6.24 20.18 -22.39
CA VAL A 692 4.84 20.35 -22.86
C VAL A 692 4.60 19.47 -24.11
N ALA A 693 3.51 18.68 -24.10
CA ALA A 693 2.97 17.92 -25.23
C ALA A 693 1.65 18.52 -25.74
N ALA A 694 1.46 18.43 -27.05
CA ALA A 694 0.14 18.23 -27.65
C ALA A 694 0.03 16.75 -28.08
N ARG A 695 -1.11 16.12 -27.79
CA ARG A 695 -1.45 14.77 -28.24
C ARG A 695 -2.85 14.79 -28.85
N GLY A 696 -3.04 14.08 -29.96
CA GLY A 696 -4.32 14.04 -30.66
C GLY A 696 -4.54 12.70 -31.35
N ASN A 697 -5.79 12.23 -31.33
CA ASN A 697 -6.29 11.07 -32.04
C ASN A 697 -7.33 11.53 -33.06
N TRP A 698 -7.08 11.25 -34.34
CA TRP A 698 -8.05 11.43 -35.43
C TRP A 698 -8.64 10.07 -35.79
N HIS A 699 -9.93 9.88 -35.55
CA HIS A 699 -10.66 8.66 -35.85
C HIS A 699 -11.29 8.75 -37.25
N PHE A 700 -11.01 7.78 -38.11
CA PHE A 700 -11.65 7.65 -39.42
C PHE A 700 -12.89 6.75 -39.33
N SER A 701 -12.82 5.76 -38.44
CA SER A 701 -13.91 4.89 -37.98
C SER A 701 -13.66 4.59 -36.49
N PRO A 702 -14.57 3.90 -35.77
CA PRO A 702 -14.33 3.56 -34.36
C PRO A 702 -13.05 2.74 -34.15
N ASP A 703 -12.74 1.86 -35.10
CA ASP A 703 -11.67 0.87 -35.13
C ASP A 703 -10.36 1.33 -35.81
N ILE A 704 -10.40 2.43 -36.59
CA ILE A 704 -9.23 2.99 -37.29
C ILE A 704 -8.98 4.45 -36.87
N TRP A 705 -7.82 4.70 -36.27
CA TRP A 705 -7.41 6.04 -35.85
C TRP A 705 -5.92 6.32 -36.02
N TRP A 706 -5.58 7.60 -36.03
CA TRP A 706 -4.24 8.12 -36.16
C TRP A 706 -3.86 8.94 -34.93
N THR A 707 -2.78 8.54 -34.25
CA THR A 707 -2.29 9.18 -33.03
C THR A 707 -1.01 9.95 -33.32
N GLY A 708 -1.09 11.28 -33.14
CA GLY A 708 0.07 12.17 -33.15
C GLY A 708 0.43 12.63 -31.74
N SER A 709 1.73 12.71 -31.45
CA SER A 709 2.26 13.46 -30.31
C SER A 709 3.40 14.36 -30.76
N LEU A 710 3.20 15.68 -30.63
CA LEU A 710 4.23 16.70 -30.76
C LEU A 710 4.56 17.23 -29.37
N GLN A 711 5.84 17.39 -29.06
CA GLN A 711 6.23 17.89 -27.74
C GLN A 711 7.49 18.77 -27.80
N TYR A 712 7.46 19.92 -27.11
CA TYR A 712 8.32 21.09 -27.34
C TYR A 712 9.44 21.30 -26.29
N GLY A 713 10.43 22.18 -26.60
CA GLY A 713 11.75 22.38 -26.00
C GLY A 713 12.40 23.79 -25.80
N LEU A 714 12.81 24.17 -24.57
CA LEU A 714 13.73 25.25 -24.12
C LEU A 714 14.93 24.81 -23.22
N ILE A 715 14.79 24.38 -21.93
CA ILE A 715 15.96 24.08 -21.01
C ILE A 715 16.91 22.97 -21.54
N ASP A 716 17.98 22.63 -20.81
CA ASP A 716 18.76 21.39 -20.98
C ASP A 716 19.55 20.93 -19.73
N ASN A 717 19.94 19.65 -19.69
CA ASN A 717 21.20 19.09 -19.18
C ASN A 717 21.44 17.55 -19.40
N TYR A 718 20.79 16.82 -20.35
CA TYR A 718 21.28 15.44 -20.74
C TYR A 718 22.64 15.63 -21.46
N ASP A 719 23.06 16.89 -21.71
CA ASP A 719 24.45 17.35 -21.93
C ASP A 719 25.52 16.76 -20.96
N LYS A 720 25.15 16.26 -19.76
CA LYS A 720 26.10 15.59 -18.84
C LYS A 720 25.94 14.08 -18.78
N PHE A 721 25.20 13.47 -19.71
CA PHE A 721 25.22 12.03 -19.93
C PHE A 721 26.53 11.65 -20.63
N VAL A 722 27.61 11.58 -19.86
CA VAL A 722 28.94 11.21 -20.34
C VAL A 722 29.03 9.68 -20.36
N TYR A 723 28.26 9.04 -21.25
CA TYR A 723 28.29 7.60 -21.42
C TYR A 723 29.66 7.17 -21.98
N PRO A 724 30.52 6.49 -21.19
CA PRO A 724 31.74 5.92 -21.76
C PRO A 724 31.31 4.85 -22.76
N ALA A 725 31.94 4.82 -23.94
CA ALA A 725 31.60 3.86 -24.98
C ALA A 725 31.77 2.41 -24.45
N SER A 726 30.65 1.81 -24.01
CA SER A 726 30.70 0.58 -23.23
C SER A 726 31.32 -0.56 -24.04
N ASN A 727 32.15 -1.40 -23.40
CA ASN A 727 32.82 -2.53 -24.04
C ASN A 727 31.88 -3.56 -24.69
N SER A 728 30.56 -3.50 -24.43
CA SER A 728 29.55 -4.26 -25.17
C SER A 728 29.64 -4.02 -26.69
N THR A 729 29.65 -5.12 -27.44
CA THR A 729 29.74 -5.17 -28.90
C THR A 729 28.37 -5.18 -29.59
N LEU A 730 27.28 -5.00 -28.86
CA LEU A 730 25.92 -5.01 -29.39
C LEU A 730 25.57 -3.74 -30.19
N PRO A 731 24.64 -3.82 -31.15
CA PRO A 731 24.07 -2.64 -31.81
C PRO A 731 23.46 -1.65 -30.82
N ARG A 732 23.66 -0.35 -31.04
CA ARG A 732 23.21 0.71 -30.13
C ARG A 732 21.73 1.05 -30.32
N VAL A 733 20.87 0.25 -29.69
CA VAL A 733 19.40 0.30 -29.78
C VAL A 733 18.74 1.08 -28.64
N ARG A 734 19.43 1.24 -27.49
CA ARG A 734 18.98 2.06 -26.35
C ARG A 734 20.07 2.96 -25.78
N SER A 735 21.36 2.59 -25.86
CA SER A 735 22.46 3.39 -25.27
C SER A 735 22.64 4.78 -25.90
N ASN A 736 22.15 5.01 -27.12
CA ASN A 736 22.15 6.33 -27.78
C ASN A 736 21.07 7.30 -27.22
N ILE A 737 20.52 7.05 -26.03
CA ILE A 737 19.38 7.79 -25.46
C ILE A 737 19.59 9.30 -25.42
N GLU A 738 20.76 9.80 -25.00
CA GLU A 738 21.07 11.23 -25.01
C GLU A 738 20.88 11.83 -26.41
N ARG A 739 21.51 11.27 -27.45
CA ARG A 739 21.46 11.80 -28.82
C ARG A 739 20.04 11.97 -29.36
N TYR A 740 19.19 10.96 -29.13
CA TYR A 740 17.78 10.98 -29.53
C TYR A 740 16.99 12.12 -28.94
N ILE A 741 17.41 12.55 -27.77
CA ILE A 741 16.75 13.61 -27.06
C ILE A 741 17.46 14.93 -27.44
N SER A 742 18.79 14.94 -27.62
CA SER A 742 19.65 16.15 -27.65
C SER A 742 19.66 16.89 -28.97
N THR A 743 19.29 16.21 -30.04
CA THR A 743 19.34 16.76 -31.39
C THR A 743 18.24 17.78 -31.69
N SER A 744 17.12 17.80 -30.95
CA SER A 744 16.03 18.76 -31.21
C SER A 744 15.18 19.11 -29.97
N PRO A 745 14.79 20.38 -29.78
CA PRO A 745 13.79 20.78 -28.78
C PRO A 745 12.36 20.36 -29.14
N VAL A 746 11.98 20.44 -30.42
CA VAL A 746 10.69 19.94 -30.93
C VAL A 746 10.91 18.51 -31.41
N ILE A 747 10.22 17.53 -30.82
CA ILE A 747 10.24 16.16 -31.32
C ILE A 747 8.83 15.58 -31.43
N MET A 748 8.72 14.55 -32.28
CA MET A 748 7.50 13.80 -32.53
C MET A 748 7.69 12.33 -32.10
N PRO A 749 7.52 11.98 -30.81
CA PRO A 749 7.78 10.62 -30.32
C PRO A 749 6.89 9.55 -30.96
N VAL A 750 5.63 9.87 -31.22
CA VAL A 750 4.63 8.95 -31.81
C VAL A 750 3.87 9.66 -32.91
N PHE A 751 3.73 8.98 -34.04
CA PHE A 751 2.95 9.39 -35.21
C PHE A 751 2.50 8.12 -35.94
N GLN A 752 1.48 7.48 -35.37
CA GLN A 752 1.11 6.09 -35.65
C GLN A 752 -0.32 6.00 -36.15
N LEU A 753 -0.53 5.35 -37.30
CA LEU A 753 -1.84 4.84 -37.72
C LEU A 753 -2.07 3.48 -37.06
N THR A 754 -3.26 3.27 -36.50
CA THR A 754 -3.63 2.03 -35.79
C THR A 754 -4.99 1.55 -36.28
N HIS A 755 -5.08 0.24 -36.56
CA HIS A 755 -6.32 -0.51 -36.73
C HIS A 755 -6.41 -1.53 -35.59
N VAL A 756 -7.60 -1.72 -35.00
CA VAL A 756 -7.88 -2.77 -34.01
C VAL A 756 -9.16 -3.51 -34.36
N GLY A 757 -9.26 -4.79 -34.01
CA GLY A 757 -10.50 -5.54 -34.16
C GLY A 757 -10.50 -6.85 -33.38
N LYS A 758 -11.59 -7.60 -33.51
CA LYS A 758 -11.73 -8.96 -32.96
C LYS A 758 -12.00 -9.98 -34.07
N LEU A 759 -11.49 -11.19 -33.87
CA LEU A 759 -11.76 -12.39 -34.70
C LEU A 759 -12.86 -13.26 -34.06
N SER A 760 -13.03 -13.12 -32.74
CA SER A 760 -14.07 -13.69 -31.87
C SER A 760 -14.03 -12.92 -30.56
N ASP A 761 -15.01 -13.07 -29.67
CA ASP A 761 -15.02 -12.34 -28.38
C ASP A 761 -13.82 -12.62 -27.45
N GLU A 762 -13.07 -13.72 -27.69
CA GLU A 762 -11.83 -14.04 -26.97
C GLU A 762 -10.53 -13.71 -27.74
N ASN A 763 -10.61 -13.25 -29.00
CA ASN A 763 -9.45 -13.10 -29.89
C ASN A 763 -9.40 -11.71 -30.52
N PHE A 764 -8.36 -10.94 -30.19
CA PHE A 764 -8.17 -9.56 -30.62
C PHE A 764 -6.94 -9.43 -31.52
N TYR A 765 -6.95 -8.46 -32.43
CA TYR A 765 -5.81 -8.13 -33.28
C TYR A 765 -5.62 -6.62 -33.40
N SER A 766 -4.36 -6.19 -33.60
CA SER A 766 -3.98 -4.81 -33.87
C SER A 766 -2.94 -4.76 -34.98
N LEU A 767 -3.05 -3.78 -35.87
CA LEU A 767 -2.11 -3.48 -36.93
C LEU A 767 -1.71 -2.01 -36.82
N TYR A 768 -0.41 -1.71 -36.88
CA TYR A 768 0.09 -0.35 -36.70
C TYR A 768 1.29 -0.01 -37.59
N ALA A 769 1.32 1.24 -38.04
CA ALA A 769 2.33 1.76 -38.96
C ALA A 769 2.69 3.22 -38.67
N GLY A 770 3.95 3.59 -38.91
CA GLY A 770 4.45 4.97 -38.81
C GLY A 770 5.61 5.11 -37.83
N MET A 771 5.61 6.19 -37.05
CA MET A 771 6.58 6.40 -35.98
C MET A 771 6.01 5.85 -34.68
N LEU A 772 6.52 4.70 -34.26
CA LEU A 772 5.95 3.90 -33.16
C LEU A 772 6.45 4.36 -31.79
N GLU A 773 7.73 4.75 -31.73
CA GLU A 773 8.36 5.36 -30.55
C GLU A 773 9.47 6.35 -30.97
N SER A 774 10.07 7.04 -29.99
CA SER A 774 11.15 8.01 -30.19
C SER A 774 12.34 7.48 -30.99
N MET A 775 12.73 6.21 -30.78
CA MET A 775 13.90 5.62 -31.42
C MET A 775 13.59 4.82 -32.69
N TYR A 776 12.34 4.39 -32.91
CA TYR A 776 11.98 3.44 -33.98
C TYR A 776 10.65 3.78 -34.65
N GLY A 777 10.66 3.69 -35.98
CA GLY A 777 9.47 3.70 -36.83
C GLY A 777 9.46 2.47 -37.73
N GLY A 778 8.30 2.10 -38.25
CA GLY A 778 8.13 0.88 -39.03
C GLY A 778 6.69 0.43 -39.11
N VAL A 779 6.52 -0.88 -39.22
CA VAL A 779 5.20 -1.55 -39.22
C VAL A 779 5.23 -2.74 -38.26
N GLY A 780 4.09 -3.04 -37.65
CA GLY A 780 3.94 -4.21 -36.81
C GLY A 780 2.49 -4.61 -36.62
N GLY A 781 2.31 -5.76 -35.96
CA GLY A 781 1.02 -6.25 -35.56
C GLY A 781 1.11 -7.05 -34.26
N GLU A 782 -0.02 -7.16 -33.58
CA GLU A 782 -0.21 -7.97 -32.40
C GLU A 782 -1.49 -8.80 -32.54
N TRP A 783 -1.47 -10.03 -32.03
CA TRP A 783 -2.66 -10.83 -31.76
C TRP A 783 -2.68 -11.18 -30.26
N LEU A 784 -3.88 -11.23 -29.67
CA LEU A 784 -4.09 -11.54 -28.26
C LEU A 784 -5.29 -12.48 -28.10
N TYR A 785 -5.04 -13.64 -27.48
CA TYR A 785 -6.06 -14.49 -26.89
C TYR A 785 -6.31 -14.09 -25.43
N ARG A 786 -7.54 -13.68 -25.12
CA ARG A 786 -7.99 -13.24 -23.79
C ARG A 786 -9.51 -13.48 -23.63
N PRO A 787 -9.92 -14.61 -23.02
CA PRO A 787 -11.31 -14.83 -22.65
C PRO A 787 -11.77 -13.87 -21.53
N TRP A 788 -13.08 -13.61 -21.49
CA TRP A 788 -13.72 -12.83 -20.42
C TRP A 788 -13.44 -13.44 -19.04
N HIS A 789 -13.06 -12.58 -18.08
CA HIS A 789 -12.74 -12.92 -16.69
C HIS A 789 -11.62 -13.97 -16.52
N SER A 790 -10.81 -14.20 -17.56
CA SER A 790 -9.70 -15.16 -17.51
C SER A 790 -8.52 -14.68 -16.65
N PRO A 791 -7.94 -15.54 -15.79
CA PRO A 791 -6.67 -15.27 -15.11
C PRO A 791 -5.46 -15.30 -16.05
N VAL A 792 -5.60 -15.82 -17.28
CA VAL A 792 -4.51 -15.98 -18.25
C VAL A 792 -4.87 -15.34 -19.59
N ALA A 793 -3.91 -14.63 -20.18
CA ALA A 793 -3.96 -14.19 -21.57
C ALA A 793 -2.63 -14.51 -22.29
N PHE A 794 -2.70 -14.80 -23.59
CA PHE A 794 -1.54 -15.10 -24.41
C PHE A 794 -1.54 -14.21 -25.66
N GLY A 795 -0.42 -13.52 -25.92
CA GLY A 795 -0.30 -12.63 -27.07
C GLY A 795 1.01 -12.83 -27.83
N VAL A 796 1.00 -12.45 -29.10
CA VAL A 796 2.18 -12.49 -29.99
C VAL A 796 2.30 -11.16 -30.72
N ASP A 797 3.47 -10.52 -30.62
CA ASP A 797 3.80 -9.29 -31.36
C ASP A 797 4.93 -9.51 -32.38
N VAL A 798 4.84 -8.88 -33.55
CA VAL A 798 5.88 -8.92 -34.60
C VAL A 798 6.02 -7.53 -35.24
N ASN A 799 7.25 -7.01 -35.30
CA ASN A 799 7.53 -5.64 -35.71
C ASN A 799 8.77 -5.57 -36.61
N ALA A 800 8.60 -5.03 -37.82
CA ALA A 800 9.69 -4.70 -38.73
C ALA A 800 10.01 -3.20 -38.60
N VAL A 801 11.13 -2.88 -37.93
CA VAL A 801 11.42 -1.52 -37.48
C VAL A 801 12.78 -1.01 -37.95
N ARG A 802 12.84 0.30 -38.20
CA ARG A 802 14.03 1.05 -38.58
C ARG A 802 14.28 2.14 -37.54
N GLN A 803 15.55 2.26 -37.16
CA GLN A 803 15.98 3.26 -36.18
C GLN A 803 15.84 4.68 -36.77
N ARG A 804 15.12 5.56 -36.08
CA ARG A 804 14.80 6.94 -36.50
C ARG A 804 16.01 7.86 -36.42
N GLY A 805 16.00 8.96 -37.16
CA GLY A 805 16.99 10.02 -36.97
C GLY A 805 16.87 10.65 -35.58
N PHE A 806 18.00 11.13 -35.04
CA PHE A 806 18.07 11.64 -33.67
C PHE A 806 17.19 12.87 -33.42
N GLY A 807 16.86 13.65 -34.46
CA GLY A 807 15.90 14.76 -34.37
C GLY A 807 14.43 14.34 -34.22
N GLN A 808 14.12 13.03 -34.28
CA GLN A 808 12.77 12.46 -34.16
C GLN A 808 11.71 13.14 -35.05
N ASP A 809 12.13 13.45 -36.27
CA ASP A 809 11.30 13.85 -37.39
C ASP A 809 10.87 12.60 -38.18
N PHE A 810 10.77 12.70 -39.52
CA PHE A 810 10.50 11.59 -40.42
C PHE A 810 11.76 10.90 -40.97
N SER A 811 12.96 11.31 -40.53
CA SER A 811 14.22 10.73 -41.00
C SER A 811 14.55 9.40 -40.30
N PHE A 812 15.45 8.62 -40.91
CA PHE A 812 15.87 7.31 -40.40
C PHE A 812 17.37 7.08 -40.58
N LEU A 813 17.99 6.46 -39.56
CA LEU A 813 19.38 5.98 -39.61
C LEU A 813 19.49 4.68 -40.43
N GLY A 814 20.70 4.13 -40.52
CA GLY A 814 20.97 2.89 -41.27
C GLY A 814 20.39 1.62 -40.64
N TYR A 815 20.28 1.56 -39.31
CA TYR A 815 19.93 0.34 -38.59
C TYR A 815 18.46 -0.09 -38.78
N LYS A 816 18.27 -1.37 -39.09
CA LYS A 816 16.98 -2.05 -39.28
C LYS A 816 17.00 -3.37 -38.52
N THR A 817 15.88 -3.75 -37.92
CA THR A 817 15.77 -5.01 -37.18
C THR A 817 14.34 -5.57 -37.27
N LEU A 818 14.20 -6.86 -36.94
CA LEU A 818 12.91 -7.56 -36.79
C LEU A 818 12.86 -8.07 -35.34
N THR A 819 11.89 -7.57 -34.58
CA THR A 819 11.69 -7.85 -33.15
C THR A 819 10.26 -8.31 -32.89
N GLY A 820 10.07 -9.20 -31.92
CA GLY A 820 8.76 -9.79 -31.63
C GLY A 820 8.84 -10.86 -30.55
N HIS A 821 7.75 -11.05 -29.82
CA HIS A 821 7.70 -11.87 -28.61
C HIS A 821 6.39 -12.65 -28.52
N ALA A 822 6.46 -13.87 -27.99
CA ALA A 822 5.33 -14.52 -27.36
C ALA A 822 5.25 -14.06 -25.89
N SER A 823 4.07 -13.62 -25.46
CA SER A 823 3.83 -13.04 -24.13
C SER A 823 2.73 -13.82 -23.40
N LEU A 824 3.08 -14.42 -22.26
CA LEU A 824 2.14 -15.00 -21.32
C LEU A 824 1.88 -13.99 -20.18
N TYR A 825 0.63 -13.57 -20.04
CA TYR A 825 0.15 -12.74 -18.94
C TYR A 825 -0.64 -13.62 -17.98
N TRP A 826 -0.31 -13.61 -16.69
CA TRP A 826 -0.95 -14.49 -15.71
C TRP A 826 -1.23 -13.72 -14.40
N ASP A 827 -2.48 -13.32 -14.23
CA ASP A 827 -3.09 -13.02 -12.93
C ASP A 827 -3.25 -14.36 -12.19
N THR A 828 -2.42 -14.55 -11.17
CA THR A 828 -1.78 -15.86 -11.01
C THR A 828 -2.40 -16.69 -9.86
N GLY A 829 -3.54 -16.26 -9.29
CA GLY A 829 -4.45 -17.08 -8.48
C GLY A 829 -4.24 -17.11 -6.95
N PHE A 830 -3.00 -17.10 -6.43
CA PHE A 830 -2.73 -17.40 -4.99
C PHE A 830 -3.11 -16.17 -3.99
N GLN A 831 -2.27 -15.18 -3.59
CA GLN A 831 -2.49 -13.86 -2.90
C GLN A 831 -1.94 -12.52 -3.59
N GLY A 832 -1.54 -12.47 -4.87
CA GLY A 832 -1.82 -11.42 -5.91
C GLY A 832 -0.71 -10.63 -6.62
N VAL A 833 0.51 -11.13 -6.60
CA VAL A 833 1.42 -10.80 -7.68
C VAL A 833 0.83 -11.24 -9.03
N ASN A 834 1.00 -10.45 -10.09
CA ASN A 834 0.82 -10.83 -11.48
C ASN A 834 2.19 -11.16 -12.08
N ALA A 835 2.25 -12.24 -12.85
CA ALA A 835 3.42 -12.61 -13.65
C ALA A 835 3.21 -12.20 -15.11
N THR A 836 4.27 -11.79 -15.79
CA THR A 836 4.30 -11.69 -17.25
C THR A 836 5.63 -12.22 -17.77
N LEU A 837 5.57 -13.25 -18.61
CA LEU A 837 6.72 -13.87 -19.24
C LEU A 837 6.70 -13.53 -20.74
N ARG A 838 7.76 -12.90 -21.25
CA ARG A 838 7.92 -12.56 -22.67
C ARG A 838 9.15 -13.27 -23.21
N ALA A 839 9.00 -14.06 -24.27
CA ALA A 839 10.09 -14.79 -24.91
C ALA A 839 10.12 -14.49 -26.40
N GLY A 840 11.29 -14.17 -26.95
CA GLY A 840 11.39 -13.74 -28.35
C GLY A 840 12.72 -13.08 -28.69
N ARG A 841 12.67 -12.19 -29.68
CA ARG A 841 13.83 -11.49 -30.25
C ARG A 841 13.77 -10.00 -29.99
N TYR A 842 14.80 -9.49 -29.35
CA TYR A 842 14.94 -8.12 -28.86
C TYR A 842 15.54 -7.19 -29.93
N LEU A 843 15.51 -5.88 -29.69
CA LEU A 843 15.89 -4.86 -30.67
C LEU A 843 17.33 -4.99 -31.19
N ALA A 844 18.30 -5.32 -30.31
CA ALA A 844 19.70 -5.55 -30.71
C ALA A 844 19.90 -6.83 -31.56
N GLY A 845 18.85 -7.65 -31.70
CA GLY A 845 18.81 -8.86 -32.51
C GLY A 845 19.04 -10.16 -31.72
N ASP A 846 19.31 -10.06 -30.42
CA ASP A 846 19.47 -11.16 -29.47
C ASP A 846 18.15 -11.85 -29.09
N TRP A 847 18.25 -13.07 -28.58
CA TRP A 847 17.11 -13.94 -28.24
C TRP A 847 17.12 -14.30 -26.76
N GLY A 848 15.95 -14.32 -26.12
CA GLY A 848 15.85 -14.64 -24.70
C GLY A 848 14.46 -14.44 -24.09
N ALA A 849 14.42 -14.38 -22.76
CA ALA A 849 13.18 -14.23 -22.00
C ALA A 849 13.28 -13.12 -20.93
N THR A 850 12.21 -12.33 -20.83
CA THR A 850 11.95 -11.36 -19.76
C THR A 850 10.87 -11.93 -18.85
N LEU A 851 11.19 -12.08 -17.56
CA LEU A 851 10.19 -12.32 -16.52
C LEU A 851 9.95 -11.01 -15.77
N ASP A 852 8.70 -10.55 -15.75
CA ASP A 852 8.17 -9.45 -14.94
C ASP A 852 7.28 -10.06 -13.84
N LEU A 853 7.70 -9.93 -12.57
CA LEU A 853 6.91 -10.31 -11.40
C LEU A 853 6.51 -9.05 -10.67
N SER A 854 5.20 -8.81 -10.57
CA SER A 854 4.67 -7.53 -10.14
C SER A 854 3.50 -7.68 -9.20
N ARG A 855 3.59 -7.19 -7.97
CA ARG A 855 2.40 -7.07 -7.14
C ARG A 855 1.46 -6.07 -7.79
N VAL A 856 0.26 -6.59 -8.07
CA VAL A 856 -0.95 -5.94 -8.56
C VAL A 856 -1.98 -6.02 -7.42
N PHE A 857 -3.17 -5.45 -7.61
CA PHE A 857 -3.82 -4.50 -6.67
C PHE A 857 -5.45 -4.29 -7.23
N ASN A 858 -6.66 -3.54 -6.94
CA ASN A 858 -7.61 -2.55 -6.02
C ASN A 858 -7.38 -1.12 -5.25
N ASN A 859 -6.32 -0.55 -4.61
CA ASN A 859 -5.42 0.67 -4.73
C ASN A 859 -4.98 1.36 -6.06
N GLY A 860 -3.83 1.19 -6.69
CA GLY A 860 -3.43 1.78 -7.97
C GLY A 860 -2.41 0.98 -8.72
N VAL A 861 -1.69 0.18 -7.96
CA VAL A 861 -0.27 0.41 -7.98
C VAL A 861 0.43 -0.83 -8.37
N LYS A 862 1.13 -0.79 -9.48
CA LYS A 862 2.02 -1.87 -9.82
C LYS A 862 3.33 -1.68 -9.08
N MET A 863 3.83 -2.72 -8.44
CA MET A 863 5.25 -2.78 -8.10
C MET A 863 5.80 -4.13 -8.52
N GLY A 864 6.89 -4.14 -9.27
CA GLY A 864 7.51 -5.39 -9.66
C GLY A 864 9.01 -5.34 -9.81
N ALA A 865 9.59 -6.52 -9.96
CA ALA A 865 10.92 -6.73 -10.45
C ALA A 865 10.83 -7.40 -11.82
N PHE A 866 11.66 -6.99 -12.77
CA PHE A 866 11.90 -7.75 -13.98
C PHE A 866 13.35 -8.20 -14.11
N ALA A 867 13.56 -9.32 -14.79
CA ALA A 867 14.87 -9.77 -15.23
C ALA A 867 14.77 -10.34 -16.65
N THR A 868 15.69 -9.93 -17.51
CA THR A 868 15.77 -10.37 -18.91
C THR A 868 17.11 -11.08 -19.14
N LYS A 869 17.04 -12.38 -19.42
CA LYS A 869 18.22 -13.18 -19.80
C LYS A 869 18.15 -13.55 -21.28
N THR A 870 19.18 -13.15 -22.02
CA THR A 870 19.34 -13.48 -23.44
C THR A 870 20.58 -14.33 -23.69
N ASN A 871 20.72 -14.82 -24.92
CA ASN A 871 21.79 -15.70 -25.39
C ASN A 871 23.17 -15.03 -25.50
N VAL A 872 23.28 -13.75 -25.14
CA VAL A 872 24.51 -12.96 -25.16
C VAL A 872 25.41 -13.30 -23.95
N SER A 873 26.73 -13.36 -24.17
CA SER A 873 27.71 -13.60 -23.11
C SER A 873 27.88 -12.37 -22.21
N ALA A 874 28.42 -12.53 -20.99
CA ALA A 874 28.62 -11.39 -20.08
C ALA A 874 29.59 -10.35 -20.67
N GLU A 875 30.64 -10.81 -21.35
CA GLU A 875 31.64 -9.98 -22.03
C GLU A 875 31.02 -9.15 -23.17
N GLN A 876 30.13 -9.77 -23.96
CA GLN A 876 29.39 -9.10 -25.03
C GLN A 876 28.30 -8.14 -24.49
N PHE A 877 27.72 -8.45 -23.34
CA PHE A 877 26.75 -7.61 -22.62
C PHE A 877 27.43 -6.41 -21.90
N GLY A 878 28.72 -6.54 -21.60
CA GLY A 878 29.59 -5.49 -21.06
C GLY A 878 29.84 -5.65 -19.56
N GLU A 879 29.31 -4.73 -18.76
CA GLU A 879 29.33 -4.81 -17.30
C GLU A 879 28.06 -5.55 -16.82
N GLY A 880 28.22 -6.69 -16.15
CA GLY A 880 27.11 -7.55 -15.71
C GLY A 880 26.60 -8.53 -16.78
N SER A 881 25.81 -9.52 -16.35
CA SER A 881 25.54 -10.75 -17.12
C SER A 881 24.09 -10.95 -17.61
N PHE A 882 23.16 -10.06 -17.24
CA PHE A 882 21.76 -10.02 -17.66
C PHE A 882 21.13 -8.66 -17.33
N ASP A 883 20.02 -8.30 -17.99
CA ASP A 883 19.30 -7.07 -17.67
C ASP A 883 18.30 -7.28 -16.54
N LYS A 884 18.06 -6.24 -15.72
CA LYS A 884 17.16 -6.32 -14.56
C LYS A 884 16.67 -4.94 -14.14
N GLY A 885 15.42 -4.85 -13.73
CA GLY A 885 14.83 -3.61 -13.23
C GLY A 885 13.91 -3.86 -12.04
N VAL A 886 13.67 -2.81 -11.26
CA VAL A 886 12.65 -2.80 -10.21
C VAL A 886 11.81 -1.55 -10.37
N TYR A 887 10.49 -1.73 -10.51
CA TYR A 887 9.57 -0.74 -11.04
C TYR A 887 8.22 -0.71 -10.32
N VAL A 888 7.41 0.27 -10.69
CA VAL A 888 6.56 1.06 -9.80
C VAL A 888 5.57 1.86 -10.64
N ASN A 889 4.27 1.87 -10.36
CA ASN A 889 3.28 2.69 -11.08
C ASN A 889 2.25 3.37 -10.14
N ILE A 890 2.25 4.70 -9.95
CA ILE A 890 1.01 5.38 -9.48
C ILE A 890 0.06 5.54 -10.65
N PRO A 891 -1.24 5.32 -10.50
CA PRO A 891 -2.19 6.19 -11.17
C PRO A 891 -2.08 7.62 -10.65
N PHE A 892 -2.09 8.61 -11.52
CA PHE A 892 -2.60 9.94 -11.23
C PHE A 892 -4.12 9.95 -11.02
N ASP A 893 -4.71 8.80 -10.67
CA ASP A 893 -5.93 8.71 -9.89
C ASP A 893 -5.61 8.49 -8.35
N ALA A 894 -4.34 8.47 -7.94
CA ALA A 894 -3.97 8.71 -6.54
C ALA A 894 -4.29 10.11 -6.03
N MET A 895 -3.49 11.05 -6.53
CA MET A 895 -2.91 12.10 -5.72
C MET A 895 -3.88 13.28 -5.72
N LEU A 896 -4.04 13.86 -6.91
CA LEU A 896 -4.72 15.07 -7.41
C LEU A 896 -6.19 15.35 -7.00
N THR A 897 -6.93 16.13 -7.82
CA THR A 897 -8.30 16.61 -7.50
C THR A 897 -9.43 16.38 -8.48
N ARG A 898 -9.26 15.70 -9.61
CA ARG A 898 -10.41 15.27 -10.43
C ARG A 898 -10.13 13.92 -11.07
N SER A 899 -11.12 13.03 -11.03
CA SER A 899 -11.06 11.66 -11.58
C SER A 899 -10.22 11.57 -12.85
N SER A 900 -9.26 10.66 -12.86
CA SER A 900 -8.26 10.52 -13.92
C SER A 900 -7.99 9.05 -14.26
N THR A 901 -7.28 8.79 -15.34
CA THR A 901 -6.77 7.44 -15.67
C THR A 901 -5.28 7.45 -16.04
N ASN A 902 -4.65 8.62 -15.90
CA ASN A 902 -3.21 8.82 -16.08
C ASN A 902 -2.41 7.95 -15.11
N ILE A 903 -1.22 7.48 -15.51
CA ILE A 903 -0.30 6.71 -14.67
C ILE A 903 1.11 7.33 -14.70
N ALA A 904 1.61 7.65 -13.52
CA ALA A 904 3.01 7.86 -13.20
C ALA A 904 3.74 6.50 -13.07
N SER A 905 5.00 6.39 -13.50
CA SER A 905 5.79 5.16 -13.33
C SER A 905 7.23 5.47 -12.90
N VAL A 906 7.85 4.67 -12.00
CA VAL A 906 9.31 4.53 -11.94
C VAL A 906 9.71 3.18 -12.47
N LEU A 907 10.81 3.19 -13.21
CA LEU A 907 11.73 2.09 -13.32
C LEU A 907 13.10 2.50 -12.73
N TRP A 908 13.60 1.76 -11.72
CA TRP A 908 15.03 1.70 -11.50
C TRP A 908 15.61 0.69 -12.48
N HIS A 909 16.51 1.16 -13.33
CA HIS A 909 17.26 0.37 -14.30
C HIS A 909 18.74 0.64 -14.04
N PRO A 910 19.55 -0.35 -13.62
CA PRO A 910 20.89 -0.09 -13.10
C PRO A 910 21.81 0.62 -14.10
N LEU A 911 21.62 0.33 -15.40
CA LEU A 911 22.10 1.09 -16.56
C LEU A 911 21.13 0.85 -17.72
N THR A 912 20.92 1.85 -18.58
CA THR A 912 20.28 1.64 -19.89
C THR A 912 21.23 0.82 -20.78
N ARG A 913 20.77 -0.36 -21.25
CA ARG A 913 21.59 -1.30 -22.05
C ARG A 913 20.89 -1.72 -23.34
N ASP A 914 21.68 -2.24 -24.27
CA ASP A 914 21.24 -2.59 -25.63
C ASP A 914 20.68 -4.02 -25.75
N GLY A 915 21.25 -5.00 -25.04
CA GLY A 915 20.74 -6.38 -25.01
C GLY A 915 19.50 -6.54 -24.14
N GLY A 916 18.54 -7.38 -24.55
CA GLY A 916 17.25 -7.52 -23.86
C GLY A 916 16.28 -6.35 -24.05
N ALA A 917 16.57 -5.38 -24.93
CA ALA A 917 15.72 -4.21 -25.16
C ALA A 917 14.47 -4.50 -26.02
N ILE A 918 13.28 -4.22 -25.48
CA ILE A 918 11.98 -4.39 -26.17
C ILE A 918 11.55 -3.06 -26.84
N LEU A 919 10.80 -3.16 -27.95
CA LEU A 919 10.12 -2.03 -28.61
C LEU A 919 8.94 -1.52 -27.77
N SER A 920 8.87 -0.21 -27.50
CA SER A 920 7.69 0.43 -26.88
C SER A 920 6.59 0.57 -27.93
N ARG A 921 5.34 0.30 -27.55
CA ARG A 921 4.18 0.30 -28.46
C ARG A 921 3.08 1.18 -27.87
N ALA A 922 2.47 2.04 -28.69
CA ALA A 922 1.57 3.09 -28.19
C ALA A 922 0.22 2.57 -27.67
N PHE A 923 -0.24 1.43 -28.19
CA PHE A 923 -1.52 0.79 -27.83
C PHE A 923 -1.39 -0.75 -27.83
N PRO A 924 -0.82 -1.37 -26.79
CA PRO A 924 -0.77 -2.82 -26.68
C PRO A 924 -2.18 -3.40 -26.49
N LEU A 925 -2.51 -4.51 -27.16
CA LEU A 925 -3.81 -5.16 -27.04
C LEU A 925 -4.14 -5.57 -25.61
N PHE A 926 -3.15 -5.97 -24.82
CA PHE A 926 -3.37 -6.36 -23.42
C PHE A 926 -3.86 -5.19 -22.55
N ASP A 927 -3.45 -3.97 -22.89
CA ASP A 927 -3.88 -2.76 -22.18
C ASP A 927 -5.23 -2.27 -22.72
N LEU A 928 -5.42 -2.24 -24.06
CA LEU A 928 -6.72 -1.94 -24.69
C LEU A 928 -7.84 -2.87 -24.23
N THR A 929 -7.54 -4.16 -24.02
CA THR A 929 -8.52 -5.16 -23.57
C THR A 929 -8.61 -5.28 -22.05
N ALA A 930 -8.03 -4.37 -21.25
CA ALA A 930 -7.96 -4.50 -19.78
C ALA A 930 -9.32 -4.81 -19.13
N LYS A 931 -10.40 -4.24 -19.66
CA LYS A 931 -11.80 -4.42 -19.21
C LYS A 931 -12.33 -5.86 -19.35
N GLN A 932 -11.76 -6.69 -20.23
CA GLN A 932 -12.05 -8.14 -20.32
C GLN A 932 -11.67 -8.92 -19.05
N SER A 933 -10.99 -8.31 -18.08
CA SER A 933 -10.83 -8.91 -16.76
C SER A 933 -12.16 -9.02 -15.99
N GLY A 934 -13.20 -8.26 -16.33
CA GLY A 934 -14.53 -8.33 -15.70
C GLY A 934 -14.49 -8.09 -14.19
N ASP A 935 -13.72 -7.09 -13.79
CA ASP A 935 -13.16 -6.95 -12.44
C ASP A 935 -13.12 -5.46 -12.01
N LEU A 936 -13.97 -4.62 -12.61
CA LEU A 936 -13.92 -3.16 -12.51
C LEU A 936 -14.55 -2.60 -11.21
N LEU A 937 -15.24 -3.43 -10.40
CA LEU A 937 -15.92 -3.02 -9.16
C LEU A 937 -15.20 -3.38 -7.86
N LYS A 938 -14.32 -4.39 -7.81
CA LYS A 938 -13.56 -4.74 -6.58
C LYS A 938 -12.70 -3.55 -6.10
N TRP A 939 -12.17 -2.83 -7.09
CA TRP A 939 -11.75 -1.44 -7.14
C TRP A 939 -12.60 -0.51 -6.20
N GLY A 940 -12.24 -0.33 -4.91
CA GLY A 940 -13.04 0.43 -3.91
C GLY A 940 -12.34 0.83 -2.59
N PRO A 941 -12.44 2.10 -2.12
CA PRO A 941 -11.55 2.74 -1.13
C PRO A 941 -11.66 2.27 0.34
N TRP A 942 -10.73 2.77 1.19
CA TRP A 942 -10.60 2.51 2.64
C TRP A 942 -11.67 3.07 3.56
N SER A 943 -11.78 2.39 4.70
CA SER A 943 -12.66 2.66 5.83
C SER A 943 -12.54 1.55 6.96
N ASP A 944 -12.21 1.64 8.25
CA ASP A 944 -11.77 0.48 9.15
C ASP A 944 -12.39 -0.98 9.11
N GLU A 945 -11.54 -2.05 8.96
CA GLU A 945 -11.82 -3.53 8.90
C GLU A 945 -11.58 -4.05 10.31
N ARG A 946 -10.72 -3.36 11.09
CA ARG A 946 -10.66 -3.52 12.54
C ARG A 946 -11.87 -2.86 13.21
N LYS A 947 -12.81 -2.28 12.44
CA LYS A 947 -14.21 -2.10 12.81
C LYS A 947 -15.11 -3.18 12.15
N THR A 948 -14.83 -4.47 12.34
CA THR A 948 -15.88 -5.46 12.04
C THR A 948 -17.02 -5.30 13.04
N GLN A 949 -18.16 -4.79 12.58
CA GLN A 949 -19.46 -4.94 13.25
C GLN A 949 -19.95 -6.39 13.12
N PHE A 950 -21.04 -6.71 13.81
CA PHE A 950 -21.72 -7.99 13.63
C PHE A 950 -22.40 -8.04 12.25
N GLY A 951 -21.98 -8.98 11.39
CA GLY A 951 -22.40 -9.10 9.98
C GLY A 951 -21.39 -8.54 8.95
N ASP A 952 -20.20 -8.11 9.37
CA ASP A 952 -19.17 -7.57 8.47
C ASP A 952 -18.32 -8.63 7.77
N ALA A 953 -18.00 -9.72 8.49
CA ALA A 953 -17.69 -10.97 7.82
C ALA A 953 -19.02 -11.53 7.26
N ALA A 954 -19.00 -12.07 6.05
CA ALA A 954 -20.15 -12.79 5.52
C ALA A 954 -20.54 -13.93 6.48
N ASP A 955 -21.83 -14.13 6.75
CA ASP A 955 -22.35 -15.14 7.71
C ASP A 955 -22.05 -16.60 7.30
N THR A 956 -21.36 -16.81 6.18
CA THR A 956 -20.57 -18.02 5.94
C THR A 956 -19.47 -18.15 7.00
N PHE A 957 -19.61 -19.13 7.88
CA PHE A 957 -18.57 -19.54 8.84
C PHE A 957 -17.19 -19.61 8.16
N PRO A 958 -16.10 -19.17 8.82
CA PRO A 958 -14.78 -19.09 8.20
C PRO A 958 -14.35 -20.47 7.69
N TYR A 959 -14.36 -20.63 6.37
CA TYR A 959 -14.14 -21.91 5.71
C TYR A 959 -12.67 -22.33 5.87
N VAL A 960 -12.41 -23.26 6.79
CA VAL A 960 -11.10 -23.88 7.00
C VAL A 960 -10.84 -24.89 5.87
N GLY A 961 -10.70 -24.35 4.66
CA GLY A 961 -10.39 -25.07 3.43
C GLY A 961 -8.95 -24.85 2.96
N PRO A 962 -8.52 -25.57 1.91
CA PRO A 962 -7.15 -25.49 1.42
C PRO A 962 -6.79 -24.08 0.93
N ARG A 963 -5.58 -23.63 1.28
CA ARG A 963 -5.04 -22.28 1.02
C ARG A 963 -5.26 -21.83 -0.43
N LYS A 964 -6.05 -20.77 -0.65
CA LYS A 964 -5.76 -19.73 -1.68
C LYS A 964 -4.50 -18.97 -1.23
N SER A 965 -3.60 -18.54 -2.13
CA SER A 965 -2.16 -18.75 -1.85
C SER A 965 -1.18 -17.45 -1.75
N VAL A 966 -0.21 -16.76 -2.49
CA VAL A 966 0.76 -16.78 -3.74
C VAL A 966 0.38 -15.44 -4.61
N PHE A 967 -0.55 -15.47 -5.59
CA PHE A 967 -0.79 -14.57 -6.74
C PHE A 967 -2.28 -14.12 -7.16
N ALA A 968 -3.38 -14.06 -6.34
CA ALA A 968 -4.61 -13.24 -6.70
C ALA A 968 -5.10 -12.16 -5.70
N MET A 969 -5.08 -12.36 -4.36
CA MET A 969 -5.62 -11.41 -3.36
C MET A 969 -5.02 -9.99 -3.40
N ALA A 970 -3.86 -9.88 -3.99
CA ALA A 970 -3.27 -8.63 -4.40
C ALA A 970 -3.81 -8.15 -5.76
N LYS A 971 -4.00 -8.89 -6.87
CA LYS A 971 -4.93 -8.47 -7.96
C LYS A 971 -6.36 -8.13 -7.49
N THR A 972 -6.69 -8.40 -6.22
CA THR A 972 -7.69 -7.61 -5.49
C THR A 972 -7.33 -6.11 -5.50
N ASP A 973 -6.25 -5.53 -4.86
CA ASP A 973 -5.98 -4.12 -4.32
C ASP A 973 -5.03 -2.82 -4.89
N LEU A 974 -4.74 -2.00 -6.07
CA LEU A 974 -4.90 -1.48 -7.61
C LEU A 974 -5.86 -0.35 -8.19
N VAL A 975 -6.98 0.05 -7.63
CA VAL A 975 -7.87 1.18 -7.98
C VAL A 975 -8.47 2.09 -6.80
N ASN A 976 -7.99 2.14 -5.54
CA ASN A 976 -8.23 3.12 -4.45
C ASN A 976 -7.38 4.41 -4.52
N VAL A 977 -6.16 4.27 -5.01
CA VAL A 977 -5.38 5.18 -5.88
C VAL A 977 -6.06 5.24 -7.28
N GLY A 978 -7.27 4.70 -7.46
CA GLY A 978 -8.20 4.95 -8.58
C GLY A 978 -8.95 6.22 -8.30
N ARG A 979 -10.26 6.44 -8.17
CA ARG A 979 -10.66 7.85 -7.90
C ARG A 979 -10.25 8.27 -6.50
N SER A 980 -9.08 8.86 -6.37
CA SER A 980 -8.58 9.52 -5.19
C SER A 980 -7.89 10.83 -5.57
N ALA A 981 -7.31 10.93 -6.77
CA ALA A 981 -6.72 12.10 -7.40
C ALA A 981 -7.81 13.00 -7.95
N ALA A 982 -8.87 13.05 -7.17
CA ALA A 982 -10.25 13.30 -7.49
C ALA A 982 -10.88 14.09 -6.32
N THR A 983 -10.03 14.70 -5.48
CA THR A 983 -10.30 15.56 -4.31
C THR A 983 -10.54 17.03 -4.66
N THR A 984 -10.01 17.98 -3.88
CA THR A 984 -9.76 19.43 -4.09
C THR A 984 -8.51 19.73 -3.25
N GLN A 985 -8.52 19.11 -2.08
CA GLN A 985 -7.45 18.85 -1.13
C GLN A 985 -6.05 18.66 -1.75
N PHE A 986 -5.80 17.76 -2.70
CA PHE A 986 -4.40 17.51 -3.12
C PHE A 986 -3.81 18.55 -4.06
N TRP A 987 -4.53 19.10 -5.06
CA TRP A 987 -3.98 20.22 -5.83
C TRP A 987 -3.89 21.46 -4.95
N GLY A 988 -4.82 21.65 -4.00
CA GLY A 988 -4.66 22.62 -2.91
C GLY A 988 -3.38 22.39 -2.10
N SER A 989 -3.11 21.15 -1.70
CA SER A 989 -1.86 20.75 -1.05
C SER A 989 -0.66 20.98 -1.97
N MET A 990 -0.69 20.60 -3.25
CA MET A 990 0.40 20.84 -4.21
C MET A 990 0.67 22.32 -4.44
N LEU A 991 -0.35 23.18 -4.36
CA LEU A 991 -0.18 24.63 -4.41
C LEU A 991 0.47 25.14 -3.11
N TRP A 992 0.06 24.64 -1.94
CA TRP A 992 0.69 24.96 -0.65
C TRP A 992 2.14 24.45 -0.58
N MET A 993 2.38 23.21 -0.97
CA MET A 993 3.69 22.56 -1.07
C MET A 993 4.56 23.26 -2.12
N GLY A 994 3.98 23.66 -3.26
CA GLY A 994 4.62 24.48 -4.27
C GLY A 994 5.02 25.86 -3.74
N GLY A 995 4.17 26.51 -2.93
CA GLY A 995 4.48 27.77 -2.24
C GLY A 995 5.61 27.64 -1.23
N VAL A 996 5.58 26.59 -0.39
CA VAL A 996 6.65 26.28 0.59
C VAL A 996 7.96 25.90 -0.13
N THR A 997 7.88 25.20 -1.26
CA THR A 997 9.00 24.97 -2.16
C THR A 997 9.56 26.28 -2.73
N LEU A 998 8.71 27.17 -3.24
CA LEU A 998 9.15 28.45 -3.79
C LEU A 998 9.82 29.32 -2.72
N ALA A 999 9.24 29.39 -1.51
CA ALA A 999 9.80 30.13 -0.38
C ALA A 999 11.14 29.53 0.10
N SER A 1000 11.25 28.20 0.17
CA SER A 1000 12.50 27.55 0.54
C SER A 1000 13.60 27.68 -0.52
N SER A 1001 13.27 28.09 -1.76
CA SER A 1001 14.27 28.25 -2.84
C SER A 1001 15.24 29.41 -2.61
N ILE A 1002 14.85 30.36 -1.76
CA ILE A 1002 15.71 31.46 -1.28
C ILE A 1002 16.99 30.92 -0.63
N LEU A 1003 16.92 29.75 0.01
CA LEU A 1003 18.07 29.12 0.68
C LEU A 1003 19.00 28.34 -0.26
N ASP A 1004 18.63 28.13 -1.53
CA ASP A 1004 19.35 27.24 -2.44
C ASP A 1004 20.80 27.66 -2.70
N LYS A 1005 21.06 28.96 -2.93
CA LYS A 1005 22.44 29.50 -3.11
C LYS A 1005 23.28 29.48 -1.83
N SER A 1006 22.66 29.30 -0.68
CA SER A 1006 23.31 29.22 0.64
C SER A 1006 23.61 27.76 0.99
N ALA A 1007 22.62 26.89 0.82
CA ALA A 1007 22.73 25.44 0.94
C ALA A 1007 23.73 24.85 -0.07
N ASP A 1008 23.79 25.35 -1.29
CA ASP A 1008 24.81 24.92 -2.26
C ASP A 1008 26.21 25.41 -1.92
N ARG A 1009 26.39 26.65 -1.45
CA ARG A 1009 27.72 27.08 -0.94
C ARG A 1009 28.15 26.24 0.26
N MET A 1010 27.21 25.80 1.10
CA MET A 1010 27.47 24.81 2.15
C MET A 1010 27.89 23.47 1.54
N ALA A 1011 27.20 22.99 0.51
CA ALA A 1011 27.54 21.74 -0.20
C ALA A 1011 28.83 21.82 -1.05
N VAL A 1012 29.28 22.99 -1.50
CA VAL A 1012 30.63 23.16 -2.08
C VAL A 1012 31.69 23.07 -0.99
N ASN A 1013 31.56 23.90 0.05
CA ASN A 1013 32.59 24.07 1.08
C ASN A 1013 32.71 22.89 2.07
N TYR A 1014 31.61 22.13 2.23
CA TYR A 1014 31.49 21.04 3.19
C TYR A 1014 31.03 19.71 2.55
N GLY A 1015 30.36 19.71 1.39
CA GLY A 1015 29.86 18.50 0.69
C GLY A 1015 30.93 17.45 0.38
N ALA A 1016 32.08 17.89 -0.11
CA ALA A 1016 33.20 17.01 -0.39
C ALA A 1016 33.87 16.43 0.88
N ARG A 1017 33.67 17.05 2.05
CA ARG A 1017 34.24 16.59 3.32
C ARG A 1017 33.56 15.32 3.79
N GLN A 1018 34.28 14.54 4.60
CA GLN A 1018 33.76 13.28 5.11
C GLN A 1018 32.40 13.43 5.81
N PRO A 1019 32.14 14.43 6.70
CA PRO A 1019 30.84 14.65 7.36
C PRO A 1019 29.63 14.95 6.46
N MET A 1020 29.82 15.22 5.16
CA MET A 1020 28.71 15.52 4.24
C MET A 1020 28.64 14.54 3.06
N LYS A 1021 29.77 13.98 2.59
CA LYS A 1021 29.77 12.67 1.89
C LYS A 1021 29.15 11.56 2.76
N SER A 1022 29.13 11.77 4.08
CA SER A 1022 28.39 10.99 5.08
C SER A 1022 26.90 10.96 4.86
N VAL A 1023 26.35 12.12 4.57
CA VAL A 1023 24.93 12.34 4.50
C VAL A 1023 24.53 12.11 3.06
N GLU A 1024 25.25 12.68 2.09
CA GLU A 1024 25.02 12.49 0.65
C GLU A 1024 24.69 11.06 0.29
N THR A 1025 25.70 10.20 0.32
CA THR A 1025 25.51 8.93 -0.34
C THR A 1025 24.44 8.18 0.43
N ILE A 1026 24.39 8.33 1.76
CA ILE A 1026 23.44 7.67 2.64
C ILE A 1026 22.02 8.16 2.45
N GLY A 1027 21.87 9.36 1.91
CA GLY A 1027 20.64 9.91 1.37
C GLY A 1027 20.25 9.41 -0.02
N ASN A 1028 21.03 8.49 -0.61
CA ASN A 1028 20.39 7.34 -1.21
C ASN A 1028 20.65 5.95 -0.57
N MET A 1029 21.23 5.62 0.60
CA MET A 1029 21.06 4.24 1.19
C MET A 1029 19.71 4.09 1.83
N LEU A 1030 19.17 5.23 2.23
CA LEU A 1030 18.06 5.81 1.51
C LEU A 1030 17.42 4.85 0.43
N PRO A 1031 17.11 4.95 -0.89
CA PRO A 1031 16.20 3.98 -1.56
C PRO A 1031 16.23 2.42 -1.47
N PHE A 1032 16.68 1.67 -0.45
CA PHE A 1032 16.32 0.33 -0.01
C PHE A 1032 16.79 0.11 1.43
N ALA A 1033 15.83 -0.19 2.28
CA ALA A 1033 15.72 -1.49 2.95
C ALA A 1033 14.60 -1.52 4.02
N VAL A 1034 13.77 -0.47 4.12
CA VAL A 1034 12.39 -0.52 4.67
C VAL A 1034 11.37 -1.21 3.75
N LEU A 1035 11.03 -0.65 2.57
CA LEU A 1035 10.81 -1.31 1.26
C LEU A 1035 11.67 -2.56 1.12
N GLY A 1036 12.77 -2.69 1.87
CA GLY A 1036 13.46 -3.94 1.98
C GLY A 1036 12.59 -5.08 2.48
N ALA A 1037 12.01 -4.94 3.66
CA ALA A 1037 11.50 -6.02 4.49
C ALA A 1037 10.41 -6.96 3.90
N SER A 1038 10.11 -6.95 2.56
CA SER A 1038 9.59 -8.14 1.84
C SER A 1038 10.03 -8.61 0.35
N GLY A 1039 11.27 -9.16 0.05
CA GLY A 1039 11.93 -10.49 -0.51
C GLY A 1039 12.30 -12.05 0.06
N LEU A 1040 12.06 -12.76 1.26
CA LEU A 1040 11.07 -13.92 1.61
C LEU A 1040 10.20 -14.13 3.01
N ALA A 1041 8.96 -13.61 3.34
CA ALA A 1041 8.15 -13.67 4.64
C ALA A 1041 6.57 -14.02 4.88
N PHE A 1042 5.54 -14.11 3.97
CA PHE A 1042 4.06 -14.46 4.07
C PHE A 1042 3.30 -15.78 3.58
N VAL A 1043 3.73 -16.79 2.79
CA VAL A 1043 6.24 -18.85 2.81
C VAL A 1043 6.90 -19.37 4.18
N GLY A 1044 7.43 -18.49 5.06
CA GLY A 1044 7.33 -18.58 6.52
C GLY A 1044 6.55 -17.46 7.27
N GLY A 1045 5.34 -17.05 6.84
CA GLY A 1045 4.31 -16.26 7.56
C GLY A 1045 2.88 -16.66 7.22
N ASP A 1046 1.86 -16.20 7.98
CA ASP A 1046 0.49 -16.74 7.89
C ASP A 1046 -0.62 -15.74 7.52
N GLN A 1047 -1.57 -16.20 6.70
CA GLN A 1047 -2.25 -15.37 5.68
C GLN A 1047 -3.12 -14.22 6.20
N ASN A 1048 -3.53 -14.26 7.46
CA ASN A 1048 -4.42 -13.27 8.08
C ASN A 1048 -3.74 -12.39 9.14
N SER A 1049 -2.43 -12.53 9.37
CA SER A 1049 -1.77 -11.74 10.42
C SER A 1049 -1.72 -10.23 10.07
N LYS A 1050 -1.59 -9.34 11.05
CA LYS A 1050 -1.25 -7.90 10.82
C LYS A 1050 0.13 -7.77 10.14
N LEU A 1051 0.96 -8.81 10.27
CA LEU A 1051 2.24 -9.01 9.60
C LEU A 1051 2.09 -9.78 8.26
N THR A 1052 0.86 -9.97 7.76
CA THR A 1052 0.49 -10.45 6.40
C THR A 1052 -0.62 -9.62 5.65
N THR A 1053 -1.27 -8.63 6.29
CA THR A 1053 -2.39 -7.82 5.68
C THR A 1053 -2.11 -6.33 5.53
N THR A 1054 -1.94 -5.58 6.65
CA THR A 1054 -1.12 -4.34 6.73
C THR A 1054 0.29 -4.56 6.17
N ALA A 1055 0.60 -5.82 5.89
CA ALA A 1055 1.83 -6.38 5.45
C ALA A 1055 1.84 -6.97 4.03
N TYR A 1056 0.69 -7.05 3.38
CA TYR A 1056 0.66 -6.98 1.92
C TYR A 1056 1.00 -5.55 1.50
N SER A 1057 0.44 -4.62 2.27
CA SER A 1057 0.04 -3.28 1.92
C SER A 1057 1.10 -2.47 1.18
N SER A 1058 1.34 -1.27 1.67
CA SER A 1058 2.62 -0.71 2.00
C SER A 1058 3.81 -0.75 1.02
N LEU A 1059 3.88 -1.72 0.15
CA LEU A 1059 4.83 -2.10 -0.86
C LEU A 1059 4.36 -1.52 -2.14
N ALA A 1060 3.04 -1.61 -2.40
CA ALA A 1060 2.40 -1.23 -3.65
C ALA A 1060 3.09 -0.03 -4.23
N ALA A 1061 3.18 0.98 -3.37
CA ALA A 1061 3.53 2.34 -3.61
C ALA A 1061 4.99 2.66 -3.28
N GLY A 1062 5.81 1.71 -2.88
CA GLY A 1062 7.23 1.95 -2.96
C GLY A 1062 7.81 2.28 -4.35
N GLY A 1063 7.21 2.13 -5.54
CA GLY A 1063 5.92 1.60 -6.03
C GLY A 1063 4.94 2.64 -6.59
N ILE A 1064 5.06 3.85 -6.08
CA ILE A 1064 4.37 5.11 -6.30
C ILE A 1064 5.34 6.22 -5.95
N GLY A 1065 6.01 6.16 -4.79
CA GLY A 1065 6.84 7.26 -4.29
C GLY A 1065 7.99 7.55 -5.24
N LEU A 1066 8.57 6.45 -5.71
CA LEU A 1066 9.32 6.33 -6.93
C LEU A 1066 8.48 7.01 -8.05
N ALA A 1067 7.39 6.42 -8.55
CA ALA A 1067 6.66 6.85 -9.76
C ALA A 1067 6.21 8.30 -9.80
N GLY A 1068 5.56 8.81 -8.76
CA GLY A 1068 5.13 10.19 -8.63
C GLY A 1068 6.28 11.17 -8.62
N THR A 1069 7.48 10.75 -8.20
CA THR A 1069 8.64 11.57 -8.57
C THR A 1069 9.09 11.38 -9.98
N MET A 1070 9.07 10.19 -10.59
CA MET A 1070 9.33 10.14 -12.03
C MET A 1070 8.33 10.99 -12.82
N ALA A 1071 7.09 11.13 -12.35
CA ALA A 1071 5.95 11.89 -12.90
C ALA A 1071 5.87 13.39 -12.50
N LEU A 1072 6.55 13.81 -11.43
CA LEU A 1072 6.82 15.21 -11.11
C LEU A 1072 8.26 15.63 -11.40
N LYS A 1073 9.05 14.69 -11.95
CA LYS A 1073 10.36 14.94 -12.60
C LYS A 1073 10.61 15.65 -14.04
N TYR A 1074 9.46 16.02 -16.05
CA TYR A 1074 9.32 16.71 -17.37
C TYR A 1074 8.02 17.63 -17.38
N VAL A 1075 7.62 18.11 -16.16
CA VAL A 1075 6.71 19.18 -15.65
C VAL A 1075 7.42 20.31 -14.85
N ILE A 1076 8.05 20.03 -13.68
CA ILE A 1076 8.89 20.98 -12.90
C ILE A 1076 10.36 21.10 -13.34
N GLY A 1077 11.21 20.09 -13.09
CA GLY A 1077 12.52 19.91 -13.72
C GLY A 1077 13.50 21.08 -13.64
N ARG A 1078 14.48 20.97 -12.75
CA ARG A 1078 15.49 22.00 -12.46
C ARG A 1078 16.92 21.42 -12.45
N ASP A 1079 17.93 22.22 -12.82
CA ASP A 1079 19.34 21.77 -12.84
C ASP A 1079 19.84 21.41 -11.45
N ARG A 1080 20.81 20.49 -11.33
CA ARG A 1080 21.49 20.24 -10.04
C ARG A 1080 22.42 21.37 -9.65
N PRO A 1081 22.68 21.58 -8.36
CA PRO A 1081 23.82 22.37 -7.93
C PRO A 1081 25.16 21.89 -8.54
N SER A 1082 25.34 20.58 -8.73
CA SER A 1082 26.53 20.00 -9.39
C SER A 1082 26.73 20.43 -10.85
N VAL A 1083 25.72 20.98 -11.51
CA VAL A 1083 25.78 21.47 -12.91
C VAL A 1083 26.56 22.79 -13.03
N GLY A 1084 26.51 23.66 -12.02
CA GLY A 1084 27.13 24.99 -12.05
C GLY A 1084 26.22 26.13 -12.55
N ASN A 1085 25.16 25.85 -13.34
CA ASN A 1085 24.25 26.84 -13.92
C ASN A 1085 23.44 27.67 -12.89
N GLY A 1086 23.38 27.24 -11.63
CA GLY A 1086 22.69 27.95 -10.54
C GLY A 1086 21.20 27.61 -10.38
N PRO A 1087 20.59 27.99 -9.23
CA PRO A 1087 19.25 27.50 -8.86
C PRO A 1087 18.10 28.12 -9.64
N SER A 1088 18.34 29.15 -10.43
CA SER A 1088 17.34 29.73 -11.34
C SER A 1088 17.31 29.02 -12.71
N SER A 1089 18.13 27.98 -12.93
CA SER A 1089 18.13 27.22 -14.17
C SER A 1089 16.97 26.19 -14.22
N PHE A 1090 15.81 26.72 -14.60
CA PHE A 1090 14.67 26.03 -15.18
C PHE A 1090 14.00 26.94 -16.24
N ALA A 1091 14.21 26.66 -17.53
CA ALA A 1091 13.86 27.57 -18.65
C ALA A 1091 12.61 27.14 -19.45
N LEU A 1092 11.70 26.37 -18.86
CA LEU A 1092 10.46 25.85 -19.48
C LEU A 1092 10.65 24.77 -20.58
N ALA A 1093 9.50 24.31 -21.09
CA ALA A 1093 9.24 22.99 -21.68
C ALA A 1093 10.28 22.38 -22.65
N ASN A 1094 10.79 21.12 -22.50
CA ASN A 1094 11.78 20.31 -23.29
C ASN A 1094 12.02 18.83 -22.81
N LYS A 1095 13.04 18.07 -23.31
CA LYS A 1095 13.37 16.64 -22.98
C LYS A 1095 14.77 16.17 -22.45
N ASN A 1096 15.92 16.74 -22.88
CA ASN A 1096 17.28 16.41 -22.37
C ASN A 1096 17.65 17.00 -20.99
N ASN A 1097 17.69 16.31 -19.86
CA ASN A 1097 18.17 16.91 -18.61
C ASN A 1097 18.76 15.89 -17.63
N GLY A 1098 19.96 15.38 -17.91
CA GLY A 1098 20.77 14.40 -17.20
C GLY A 1098 20.96 14.47 -15.67
N ASN A 1099 20.45 15.50 -15.01
CA ASN A 1099 20.80 15.90 -13.65
C ASN A 1099 19.57 16.56 -12.98
N ALA A 1100 18.57 15.79 -12.52
CA ALA A 1100 17.34 16.32 -11.92
C ALA A 1100 17.56 16.81 -10.51
N SER A 1101 17.07 18.02 -10.25
CA SER A 1101 16.97 18.58 -8.94
C SER A 1101 15.50 18.60 -8.48
N MET A 1102 14.64 19.49 -8.98
CA MET A 1102 13.24 19.59 -8.50
C MET A 1102 12.26 18.59 -9.13
N PRO A 1103 11.46 17.82 -8.35
CA PRO A 1103 11.61 17.47 -6.94
C PRO A 1103 12.52 16.23 -6.76
N SER A 1104 13.14 16.09 -5.59
CA SER A 1104 14.10 14.99 -5.39
C SER A 1104 13.44 13.62 -5.31
N GLY A 1105 13.75 12.75 -6.28
CA GLY A 1105 13.30 11.35 -6.31
C GLY A 1105 13.61 10.58 -5.04
N HIS A 1106 14.88 10.64 -4.65
CA HIS A 1106 15.31 10.02 -3.39
C HIS A 1106 14.73 10.71 -2.16
N THR A 1107 14.17 11.91 -2.26
CA THR A 1107 13.36 12.41 -1.16
C THR A 1107 11.98 11.78 -1.22
N THR A 1108 11.33 11.87 -2.38
CA THR A 1108 9.92 11.51 -2.54
C THR A 1108 9.67 10.05 -2.32
N ILE A 1109 10.46 9.11 -2.88
CA ILE A 1109 10.31 7.70 -2.49
C ILE A 1109 10.63 7.50 -1.01
N MET A 1110 11.17 8.44 -0.23
CA MET A 1110 11.12 8.31 1.22
C MET A 1110 9.77 8.86 1.58
N TRP A 1111 9.54 10.15 1.86
CA TRP A 1111 8.26 10.66 2.41
C TRP A 1111 6.97 9.97 1.92
N ALA A 1112 6.91 9.57 0.63
CA ALA A 1112 5.94 8.63 0.07
C ALA A 1112 5.87 7.32 0.84
N ALA A 1113 6.90 6.49 0.69
CA ALA A 1113 7.13 5.11 1.12
C ALA A 1113 6.84 4.80 2.57
N ILE A 1114 6.28 5.73 3.33
CA ILE A 1114 6.92 6.19 4.54
C ILE A 1114 6.03 6.69 5.58
N THR A 1115 5.04 7.47 5.25
CA THR A 1115 4.27 7.99 6.35
C THR A 1115 3.42 6.94 7.09
N PRO A 1116 3.48 5.65 6.69
CA PRO A 1116 2.82 4.61 7.48
C PRO A 1116 3.34 3.19 7.90
N TYR A 1117 4.63 2.84 8.07
CA TYR A 1117 4.99 2.13 9.30
C TYR A 1117 4.79 3.13 10.42
N ALA A 1118 4.94 4.44 10.16
CA ALA A 1118 4.33 5.52 10.95
C ALA A 1118 2.88 5.19 11.28
N LYS A 1119 1.88 5.58 10.50
CA LYS A 1119 0.48 5.43 10.90
C LYS A 1119 0.04 3.96 11.08
N ALA A 1120 0.73 2.92 10.55
CA ALA A 1120 0.43 1.51 10.88
C ALA A 1120 0.81 1.07 12.29
N TYR A 1121 1.86 1.68 12.86
CA TYR A 1121 2.41 1.46 14.21
C TYR A 1121 2.49 2.78 15.00
N ASP A 1122 1.50 3.67 14.79
CA ASP A 1122 1.53 5.14 14.96
C ASP A 1122 2.87 5.71 15.44
N ALA A 1123 3.78 5.85 14.47
CA ALA A 1123 5.21 5.79 14.68
C ALA A 1123 5.89 7.11 14.26
N PRO A 1124 5.72 8.20 15.02
CA PRO A 1124 6.21 9.53 14.68
C PRO A 1124 7.73 9.74 14.48
N TRP A 1125 8.59 8.73 14.22
CA TRP A 1125 10.04 8.88 13.93
C TRP A 1125 10.23 8.37 12.51
N LEU A 1126 10.02 9.25 11.50
CA LEU A 1126 10.34 8.99 10.08
C LEU A 1126 10.25 10.17 9.01
N TYR A 1127 10.68 11.42 9.23
CA TYR A 1127 10.51 12.57 8.26
C TYR A 1127 11.58 13.72 8.13
N GLY A 1128 12.55 14.11 8.96
CA GLY A 1128 13.10 13.65 10.24
C GLY A 1128 14.60 13.26 10.19
N VAL A 1129 14.95 12.09 10.74
CA VAL A 1129 16.18 11.28 10.49
C VAL A 1129 16.30 11.08 9.03
N ALA A 1130 15.34 10.37 8.51
CA ALA A 1130 14.66 10.74 7.32
C ALA A 1130 15.22 11.88 6.48
N ALA A 1131 14.92 13.15 6.83
CA ALA A 1131 15.29 14.36 6.09
C ALA A 1131 16.80 14.53 5.85
N VAL A 1132 17.65 13.60 6.27
CA VAL A 1132 18.89 13.36 5.55
C VAL A 1132 18.72 12.99 4.09
N THR A 1133 17.58 12.57 3.51
CA THR A 1133 17.55 12.63 2.03
C THR A 1133 17.73 14.05 1.60
N ASN A 1134 17.02 14.96 2.25
CA ASN A 1134 17.04 16.36 1.89
C ASN A 1134 18.47 16.86 2.04
N LEU A 1135 19.05 16.71 3.24
CA LEU A 1135 20.42 17.14 3.52
C LEU A 1135 21.49 16.43 2.68
N ALA A 1136 21.22 15.25 2.13
CA ALA A 1136 22.13 14.49 1.28
C ALA A 1136 22.06 14.82 -0.20
N ARG A 1137 20.85 15.09 -0.66
CA ARG A 1137 20.57 15.51 -2.01
C ARG A 1137 21.05 16.94 -2.18
N ILE A 1138 20.86 17.78 -1.16
CA ILE A 1138 21.63 19.03 -0.95
C ILE A 1138 23.13 18.77 -0.86
N GLY A 1139 23.57 17.96 0.12
CA GLY A 1139 24.97 17.89 0.55
C GLY A 1139 25.95 17.33 -0.47
N GLY A 1140 25.53 16.42 -1.36
CA GLY A 1140 26.35 16.05 -2.51
C GLY A 1140 26.06 16.84 -3.76
N ARG A 1141 25.45 18.03 -3.66
CA ARG A 1141 25.10 18.92 -4.77
C ARG A 1141 24.19 18.26 -5.82
N ASN A 1142 23.47 17.19 -5.44
CA ASN A 1142 22.61 16.44 -6.34
C ASN A 1142 21.24 17.13 -6.54
N HIS A 1143 20.80 17.95 -5.60
CA HIS A 1143 19.54 18.71 -5.60
C HIS A 1143 19.76 20.00 -4.80
N TRP A 1144 19.01 21.07 -5.06
CA TRP A 1144 18.95 22.25 -4.20
C TRP A 1144 18.08 21.99 -2.96
N PHE A 1145 17.99 22.97 -2.06
CA PHE A 1145 17.29 22.84 -0.79
C PHE A 1145 15.78 22.67 -1.02
N SER A 1146 15.17 23.60 -1.75
CA SER A 1146 13.74 23.59 -2.05
C SER A 1146 13.27 22.36 -2.83
N ASP A 1147 14.12 21.76 -3.67
CA ASP A 1147 13.79 20.53 -4.41
C ASP A 1147 13.52 19.34 -3.51
N THR A 1148 14.20 19.33 -2.37
CA THR A 1148 14.07 18.29 -1.35
C THR A 1148 12.98 18.62 -0.36
N VAL A 1149 12.63 19.89 -0.17
CA VAL A 1149 11.36 20.28 0.45
C VAL A 1149 10.19 19.85 -0.45
N ALA A 1150 10.28 20.08 -1.76
CA ALA A 1150 9.27 19.74 -2.77
C ALA A 1150 9.00 18.24 -2.85
N GLY A 1151 10.05 17.45 -3.07
CA GLY A 1151 9.94 15.99 -3.04
C GLY A 1151 9.52 15.48 -1.67
N GLY A 1152 9.79 16.26 -0.62
CA GLY A 1152 9.44 15.90 0.74
C GLY A 1152 7.96 16.00 1.01
N LEU A 1153 7.39 17.17 0.81
CA LEU A 1153 5.95 17.37 1.01
C LEU A 1153 5.14 16.55 -0.02
N LEU A 1154 5.62 16.45 -1.26
CA LEU A 1154 5.05 15.55 -2.27
C LEU A 1154 4.98 14.11 -1.75
N GLY A 1155 6.11 13.59 -1.28
CA GLY A 1155 6.13 12.29 -0.67
C GLY A 1155 5.24 12.22 0.58
N TYR A 1156 5.22 13.24 1.46
CA TYR A 1156 4.40 13.25 2.69
C TYR A 1156 2.96 12.91 2.34
N ALA A 1157 2.41 13.64 1.37
CA ALA A 1157 1.07 13.43 0.87
C ALA A 1157 0.97 12.04 0.26
N ILE A 1158 1.94 11.65 -0.58
CA ILE A 1158 1.99 10.34 -1.21
C ILE A 1158 2.03 9.17 -0.20
N GLY A 1159 2.38 9.37 1.07
CA GLY A 1159 2.34 8.34 2.10
C GLY A 1159 1.21 8.45 3.12
N ASP A 1160 0.79 9.66 3.48
CA ASP A 1160 -0.28 9.92 4.47
C ASP A 1160 -1.62 9.37 4.03
N PHE A 1161 -1.95 9.77 2.84
CA PHE A 1161 -3.00 9.25 2.03
C PHE A 1161 -2.83 7.72 1.94
N MET A 1162 -1.59 7.19 1.83
CA MET A 1162 -1.27 5.77 1.54
C MET A 1162 -1.21 4.86 2.79
N TYR A 1163 -1.63 5.36 3.97
CA TYR A 1163 -2.04 4.50 5.09
C TYR A 1163 -3.51 4.08 5.03
N ARG A 1164 -4.28 4.73 4.16
CA ARG A 1164 -5.73 4.72 4.04
C ARG A 1164 -6.33 3.96 2.78
N SER A 1165 -6.21 2.64 2.52
CA SER A 1165 -6.94 1.75 1.50
C SER A 1165 -6.79 0.19 1.52
N HIS A 1166 -6.15 -0.48 2.49
CA HIS A 1166 -6.42 -1.91 2.81
C HIS A 1166 -6.06 -2.31 4.25
N ARG A 1167 -6.99 -2.04 5.18
CA ARG A 1167 -6.99 -2.44 6.61
C ARG A 1167 -8.41 -2.27 7.21
N ASP A 1168 -9.43 -2.14 6.33
CA ASP A 1168 -10.51 -1.12 6.25
C ASP A 1168 -11.51 -1.32 5.01
N ASP A 1169 -12.88 -1.60 4.93
CA ASP A 1169 -14.27 -1.61 5.65
C ASP A 1169 -15.18 -0.33 5.98
N THR A 1170 -15.36 0.24 7.22
CA THR A 1170 -16.22 1.44 7.57
C THR A 1170 -15.55 2.84 7.89
N LYS A 1171 -15.95 3.96 7.22
CA LYS A 1171 -15.12 5.19 6.86
C LYS A 1171 -14.72 6.24 7.95
N SER A 1172 -14.27 7.43 7.47
CA SER A 1172 -14.20 8.81 8.04
C SER A 1172 -12.90 9.36 8.69
N ARG A 1173 -12.56 10.64 8.42
CA ARG A 1173 -11.45 11.43 9.03
C ARG A 1173 -11.71 12.96 9.10
N MET A 1174 -11.09 13.63 10.08
CA MET A 1174 -11.20 15.08 10.41
C MET A 1174 -10.24 15.97 9.59
N GLU A 1175 -10.60 17.25 9.36
CA GLU A 1175 -9.79 18.23 8.63
C GLU A 1175 -9.28 19.41 9.49
N TRP A 1176 -8.16 20.00 9.04
CA TRP A 1176 -7.58 21.25 9.55
C TRP A 1176 -7.42 22.25 8.39
N GLY A 1177 -8.00 23.44 8.52
CA GLY A 1177 -7.76 24.57 7.64
C GLY A 1177 -6.72 25.53 8.24
N VAL A 1178 -5.83 26.06 7.40
CA VAL A 1178 -4.94 27.18 7.76
C VAL A 1178 -5.13 28.30 6.74
N SER A 1179 -5.48 29.48 7.24
CA SER A 1179 -5.61 30.72 6.47
C SER A 1179 -4.47 31.69 6.86
N PRO A 1180 -4.28 32.80 6.13
CA PRO A 1180 -3.26 33.80 6.48
C PRO A 1180 -3.35 34.36 7.91
N ASN A 1181 -4.52 34.24 8.56
CA ASN A 1181 -4.80 34.79 9.88
C ASN A 1181 -5.00 33.74 10.99
N GLY A 1182 -4.87 32.43 10.71
CA GLY A 1182 -5.00 31.41 11.76
C GLY A 1182 -5.30 29.98 11.30
N VAL A 1183 -5.28 29.06 12.28
CA VAL A 1183 -5.54 27.62 12.15
C VAL A 1183 -6.90 27.28 12.76
N THR A 1184 -7.76 26.55 12.06
CA THR A 1184 -9.05 26.04 12.55
C THR A 1184 -9.30 24.61 12.10
N ALA A 1185 -9.64 23.72 13.04
CA ALA A 1185 -10.13 22.38 12.74
C ALA A 1185 -11.64 22.39 12.53
N TYR A 1186 -12.14 21.57 11.60
CA TYR A 1186 -13.55 21.23 11.52
C TYR A 1186 -13.71 19.74 11.22
N TRP A 1187 -14.70 19.12 11.86
CA TRP A 1187 -15.19 17.82 11.44
C TRP A 1187 -16.11 17.98 10.25
N LYS A 1188 -15.72 17.43 9.11
CA LYS A 1188 -16.68 17.04 8.07
C LYS A 1188 -16.98 15.56 8.27
N MET A 1189 -18.26 15.21 8.26
CA MET A 1189 -18.72 13.83 8.17
C MET A 1189 -18.96 13.55 6.68
N ASP A 1190 -18.59 12.34 6.22
CA ASP A 1190 -18.32 12.01 4.81
C ASP A 1190 -19.50 12.26 3.84
#